data_AF-A0A345PK16-F1
#
_entry.id   AF-A0A345PK16-F1
#
_cell.length_a   1.000
_cell.length_b   1.000
_cell.length_c   1.000
_cell.angle_alpha   90.00
_cell.angle_beta   90.00
_cell.angle_gamma   90.00
#
_symmetry.space_group_name_H-M   'P 1'
#
loop_
_entity.id
_entity.type
_entity.pdbx_description
1 polymer ?
#
loop_
_entity_poly.entity_id
_entity_poly.type
_entity_poly.pdbx_seq_one_letter_code
_entity_poly.pdbx_strand_id
1 'polypeptide(L)'
;MNRKWVSSFLVGLIAFSSILPAAHAEGNPVSDVRSASSNRTEPIVTVGQAGKTLLANEETTKIGPGIELSQFERFDTRGWLNGDVMTVDLSNDAVSTDLLFPGVISNSKPLSEMARQSGAVGGVNGDFFDINNTKAPLGTMIQGGTLLKGPQGSHTLTVGVDGQGIGRISNIFLEGKIQLPTGEFPLAALNQSSIPTNGIGLYTSVWGQAQRANSGSSVYEVTVREGKVIAVSNQAGNGAIEENTLILAGNGTGASQLKELSIGDEVNITYAPKVDGDSLMNFAIGGNIKLVENGQVPANLDDSTTAPRTAVGFSEDGKTMILAVVDGRQADSRGMTFKELGDLMQEYDAYQALNIDGGGSTTMVAREPGEADAEVVNNPSDGTERYVPNGIGVYAEAGSGKLTNFTVDTVIEDENSARIFPGLSRSFIGLGHDENYTPVDVEGISWQAKPADVGSFDENGVFYAKKSGASVAEAQIKSAKGTRKITVLGELDRIETSQAYIGLEMGRTASFSVNGYDKDGYTAPIEIRDIELEYDEAVISVEENQDGSYMVLPEKDSGSTTIKVTVQDKVANLPVTIGLSTVNISEFEDASGWSVTKFPAVVDASMEMVEGRVGNGLQVNYDFSTSTATRAAYLQASPRIELPGDVQKIGLWVHGDGKGAWLRTVIEDATGTNYTLTLSSQVNWTGWKYVEATLPEGIQYPVNLWRIYPVETNRNDQYSGQLIFDDLTIKVPPSIEASEEEAQTEDPIIVQNEVIGDERWKFAVLSDSQFVASSPNSQQAQMARKSLRQIVAEDPEFLVINGDLVDTAWEEDFAFAKQLLEEEVGDTFPIYYTPGNHEIAGSGSLENFTNVFGENRYSFDHKGTRFILLDSSTGSFRTSDFDQLIELKESLVEAAKKTSINNVVVVGHHPTQDPLPTKNSQLADRKEAELIENWLTEFRETSKGKGAMYISGHAHTVNLERVEGVPYMVTGSAGKAPYGSPDNGGFYAWTMFGIDPTPVPDQAFGPEKAVAGSNAAGKEWVQAEIRPILESITMDAPETITVGEKITISAEGHQAGNLNFPLRYPASVIWEGSDNVYVGSGAAFERAKKSDKYAAVFNPATSELTAMSSGEISLKVISNNVEAVGEVIIQ
;
A
#
# COMPACT_ATOMS: atom_id res chain seq x y z
N MET A 1 72.40 -40.48 -21.34
CA MET A 1 72.42 -39.38 -22.33
C MET A 1 71.12 -39.41 -23.13
N ASN A 2 70.40 -38.28 -23.17
CA ASN A 2 69.52 -37.80 -24.23
C ASN A 2 68.34 -38.61 -24.78
N ARG A 3 67.16 -37.98 -24.61
CA ARG A 3 66.09 -37.64 -25.58
C ARG A 3 65.36 -38.74 -26.38
N LYS A 4 64.05 -38.74 -26.09
CA LYS A 4 62.85 -38.68 -26.97
C LYS A 4 62.26 -40.00 -27.56
N TRP A 5 60.90 -39.99 -27.49
CA TRP A 5 59.84 -40.79 -28.15
C TRP A 5 59.20 -42.00 -27.43
N VAL A 6 57.93 -41.78 -27.03
CA VAL A 6 56.66 -42.56 -27.13
C VAL A 6 56.57 -44.03 -26.66
N SER A 7 55.55 -44.31 -25.81
CA SER A 7 54.60 -45.47 -25.78
C SER A 7 53.64 -45.24 -24.59
N SER A 8 52.32 -45.00 -24.72
CA SER A 8 51.17 -45.88 -25.06
C SER A 8 50.56 -46.68 -23.89
N PHE A 9 49.21 -46.72 -23.89
CA PHE A 9 48.21 -47.55 -23.15
C PHE A 9 47.76 -47.10 -21.74
N LEU A 10 46.53 -47.36 -21.23
CA LEU A 10 45.12 -47.48 -21.68
C LEU A 10 44.30 -47.88 -20.42
N VAL A 11 43.10 -47.29 -20.22
CA VAL A 11 41.86 -47.84 -19.58
C VAL A 11 41.78 -48.26 -18.09
N GLY A 12 40.65 -47.87 -17.48
CA GLY A 12 39.91 -48.53 -16.36
C GLY A 12 39.22 -47.50 -15.43
N LEU A 13 37.97 -47.06 -15.61
CA LEU A 13 36.62 -47.63 -15.34
C LEU A 13 36.25 -48.06 -13.89
N ILE A 14 35.18 -47.42 -13.38
CA ILE A 14 34.05 -47.90 -12.52
C ILE A 14 34.19 -47.96 -10.98
N ALA A 15 33.54 -46.96 -10.33
CA ALA A 15 32.32 -46.97 -9.48
C ALA A 15 32.18 -47.61 -8.07
N PHE A 16 31.27 -46.94 -7.31
CA PHE A 16 30.44 -47.30 -6.13
C PHE A 16 31.07 -47.50 -4.75
N SER A 17 30.65 -46.68 -3.76
CA SER A 17 29.57 -47.02 -2.78
C SER A 17 29.47 -46.02 -1.61
N SER A 18 28.23 -45.81 -1.16
CA SER A 18 27.75 -45.00 -0.03
C SER A 18 27.77 -45.79 1.30
N ILE A 19 27.76 -45.09 2.44
CA ILE A 19 26.87 -45.24 3.63
C ILE A 19 27.47 -44.52 4.87
N LEU A 20 26.60 -43.71 5.51
CA LEU A 20 26.58 -42.94 6.79
C LEU A 20 27.12 -43.70 8.05
N PRO A 21 27.37 -43.08 9.26
CA PRO A 21 26.50 -42.11 9.96
C PRO A 21 27.17 -41.03 10.89
N ALA A 22 26.28 -40.26 11.54
CA ALA A 22 26.46 -39.05 12.35
C ALA A 22 27.21 -39.15 13.70
N ALA A 23 27.77 -38.02 14.19
CA ALA A 23 27.42 -37.33 15.46
C ALA A 23 28.59 -36.59 16.18
N HIS A 24 28.27 -35.37 16.67
CA HIS A 24 28.75 -34.62 17.86
C HIS A 24 30.06 -33.78 17.88
N ALA A 25 29.82 -32.45 17.89
CA ALA A 25 30.01 -31.47 19.00
C ALA A 25 31.39 -30.88 19.37
N GLU A 26 31.27 -29.67 19.97
CA GLU A 26 32.25 -28.75 20.59
C GLU A 26 32.95 -27.75 19.62
N GLY A 27 33.03 -26.44 19.87
CA GLY A 27 32.66 -25.59 21.00
C GLY A 27 33.22 -24.17 20.75
N ASN A 28 32.53 -23.17 21.29
CA ASN A 28 32.76 -21.71 21.17
C ASN A 28 34.18 -21.27 21.63
N PRO A 29 34.70 -20.10 21.15
CA PRO A 29 34.62 -18.92 22.02
C PRO A 29 34.52 -17.55 21.31
N VAL A 30 33.61 -16.73 21.84
CA VAL A 30 33.79 -15.32 22.27
C VAL A 30 34.04 -14.24 21.21
N SER A 31 33.06 -13.32 21.19
CA SER A 31 33.09 -11.89 20.88
C SER A 31 34.44 -11.22 20.64
N ASP A 32 34.52 -10.39 19.59
CA ASP A 32 34.83 -8.97 19.83
C ASP A 32 34.60 -8.06 18.63
N VAL A 33 34.03 -6.88 18.95
CA VAL A 33 34.09 -5.58 18.25
C VAL A 33 33.14 -5.36 17.06
N ARG A 34 31.97 -4.82 17.41
CA ARG A 34 31.16 -3.94 16.56
C ARG A 34 31.99 -2.71 16.15
N SER A 35 32.08 -2.45 14.86
CA SER A 35 32.41 -1.13 14.31
C SER A 35 31.19 -0.61 13.55
N ALA A 36 30.70 0.55 13.97
CA ALA A 36 29.59 1.27 13.37
C ALA A 36 29.94 1.81 11.96
N SER A 37 28.88 2.00 11.17
CA SER A 37 28.75 2.78 9.92
C SER A 37 28.60 1.99 8.61
N SER A 38 27.48 2.33 7.96
CA SER A 38 27.17 2.35 6.51
C SER A 38 26.33 1.20 5.94
N ASN A 39 25.18 1.60 5.38
CA ASN A 39 24.33 0.96 4.37
C ASN A 39 24.24 -0.57 4.44
N ARG A 40 23.20 -1.08 5.10
CA ARG A 40 22.82 -2.49 5.00
C ARG A 40 21.62 -2.59 4.06
N THR A 41 21.85 -3.03 2.83
CA THR A 41 20.82 -3.26 1.81
C THR A 41 20.47 -4.75 1.64
N GLU A 42 20.91 -5.65 2.52
CA GLU A 42 20.46 -7.04 2.49
C GLU A 42 19.47 -7.29 3.63
N PRO A 43 18.19 -7.58 3.35
CA PRO A 43 17.23 -7.94 4.39
C PRO A 43 17.60 -9.28 5.02
N ILE A 44 17.51 -9.34 6.34
CA ILE A 44 17.87 -10.51 7.14
C ILE A 44 16.61 -11.35 7.33
N VAL A 45 16.65 -12.60 6.86
CA VAL A 45 15.65 -13.60 7.27
C VAL A 45 15.93 -13.94 8.73
N THR A 46 15.08 -13.49 9.63
CA THR A 46 15.13 -13.88 11.04
C THR A 46 14.19 -15.05 11.27
N VAL A 47 14.60 -16.01 12.11
CA VAL A 47 13.71 -17.07 12.58
C VAL A 47 13.07 -16.57 13.87
N GLY A 48 11.86 -16.04 13.75
CA GLY A 48 11.00 -15.75 14.91
C GLY A 48 10.30 -17.01 15.40
N GLN A 49 9.72 -16.99 16.61
CA GLN A 49 8.97 -18.14 17.12
C GLN A 49 7.69 -18.46 16.31
N ALA A 50 7.17 -17.50 15.53
CA ALA A 50 6.04 -17.69 14.63
C ALA A 50 6.41 -18.27 13.24
N GLY A 51 7.71 -18.49 12.99
CA GLY A 51 8.23 -18.91 11.68
C GLY A 51 9.32 -17.97 11.18
N LYS A 52 9.65 -18.06 9.89
CA LYS A 52 10.58 -17.12 9.27
C LYS A 52 9.90 -15.75 9.12
N THR A 53 10.63 -14.67 9.32
CA THR A 53 10.18 -13.28 9.14
C THR A 53 11.10 -12.60 8.13
N LEU A 54 10.51 -11.85 7.22
CA LEU A 54 11.22 -10.98 6.28
C LEU A 54 11.32 -9.58 6.91
N LEU A 55 12.53 -9.05 7.02
CA LEU A 55 12.76 -7.64 7.31
C LEU A 55 12.69 -6.88 5.99
N ALA A 56 11.59 -6.20 5.68
CA ALA A 56 11.44 -5.48 4.42
C ALA A 56 12.29 -4.20 4.40
N ASN A 57 12.29 -3.46 5.52
CA ASN A 57 13.09 -2.25 5.71
C ASN A 57 13.58 -2.14 7.16
N GLU A 58 14.76 -1.54 7.36
CA GLU A 58 15.27 -1.15 8.67
C GLU A 58 16.22 0.05 8.54
N GLU A 59 15.91 1.13 9.26
CA GLU A 59 16.75 2.32 9.35
C GLU A 59 17.14 2.59 10.80
N THR A 60 18.39 3.01 11.03
CA THR A 60 18.86 3.39 12.36
C THR A 60 19.46 4.80 12.34
N THR A 61 18.87 5.69 13.12
CA THR A 61 19.27 7.10 13.24
C THR A 61 19.80 7.41 14.63
N LYS A 62 20.90 8.17 14.69
CA LYS A 62 21.44 8.70 15.95
C LYS A 62 20.79 10.05 16.25
N ILE A 63 19.91 10.09 17.23
CA ILE A 63 19.16 11.29 17.61
C ILE A 63 19.81 12.05 18.80
N GLY A 64 20.83 11.46 19.43
CA GLY A 64 21.53 12.04 20.57
C GLY A 64 22.77 11.25 20.99
N PRO A 65 23.58 11.78 21.92
CA PRO A 65 24.74 11.06 22.46
C PRO A 65 24.29 9.79 23.20
N GLY A 66 24.58 8.61 22.65
CA GLY A 66 24.15 7.33 23.26
C GLY A 66 22.66 7.02 23.08
N ILE A 67 21.99 7.67 22.11
CA ILE A 67 20.57 7.44 21.80
C ILE A 67 20.45 7.10 20.32
N GLU A 68 19.92 5.90 20.03
CA GLU A 68 19.70 5.40 18.66
C GLU A 68 18.23 5.01 18.50
N LEU A 69 17.59 5.49 17.42
CA LEU A 69 16.26 5.12 16.99
C LEU A 69 16.39 4.13 15.82
N SER A 70 15.76 2.97 15.91
CA SER A 70 15.68 1.98 14.83
C SER A 70 14.22 1.81 14.41
N GLN A 71 13.92 2.07 13.15
CA GLN A 71 12.59 1.92 12.57
C GLN A 71 12.62 0.70 11.67
N PHE A 72 11.63 -0.19 11.79
CA PHE A 72 11.60 -1.42 11.01
C PHE A 72 10.21 -1.69 10.42
N GLU A 73 10.25 -2.36 9.27
CA GLU A 73 9.10 -2.99 8.65
C GLU A 73 9.38 -4.48 8.46
N ARG A 74 8.50 -5.31 8.99
CA ARG A 74 8.59 -6.77 8.95
C ARG A 74 7.36 -7.36 8.28
N PHE A 75 7.56 -8.47 7.59
CA PHE A 75 6.51 -9.25 6.95
C PHE A 75 6.66 -10.72 7.31
N ASP A 76 5.58 -11.32 7.80
CA ASP A 76 5.54 -12.74 8.16
C ASP A 76 4.23 -13.39 7.68
N THR A 77 4.05 -14.68 7.99
CA THR A 77 2.83 -15.44 7.65
C THR A 77 1.53 -14.78 8.17
N ARG A 78 1.60 -14.05 9.29
CA ARG A 78 0.46 -13.37 9.92
C ARG A 78 0.22 -11.97 9.32
N GLY A 79 1.19 -11.38 8.62
CA GLY A 79 1.05 -10.12 7.86
C GLY A 79 2.13 -9.08 8.18
N TRP A 80 1.87 -7.82 7.82
CA TRP A 80 2.78 -6.69 8.02
C TRP A 80 2.88 -6.24 9.47
N LEU A 81 4.07 -5.78 9.85
CA LEU A 81 4.42 -5.26 11.16
C LEU A 81 5.38 -4.08 11.03
N ASN A 82 4.94 -2.91 11.49
CA ASN A 82 5.76 -1.71 11.59
C ASN A 82 6.03 -1.40 13.07
N GLY A 83 7.24 -0.98 13.38
CA GLY A 83 7.58 -0.56 14.72
C GLY A 83 8.91 0.18 14.82
N ASP A 84 9.09 0.81 15.98
CA ASP A 84 10.24 1.65 16.29
C ASP A 84 10.84 1.23 17.63
N VAL A 85 12.16 1.16 17.69
CA VAL A 85 12.93 0.80 18.88
C VAL A 85 13.98 1.86 19.15
N MET A 86 13.86 2.53 20.30
CA MET A 86 14.84 3.48 20.79
C MET A 86 15.71 2.81 21.87
N THR A 87 17.02 2.78 21.64
CA THR A 87 18.01 2.32 22.61
C THR A 87 18.73 3.52 23.23
N VAL A 88 18.89 3.48 24.55
CA VAL A 88 19.37 4.60 25.36
C VAL A 88 20.47 4.10 26.30
N ASP A 89 21.69 4.61 26.15
CA ASP A 89 22.81 4.34 27.05
C ASP A 89 22.72 5.19 28.32
N LEU A 90 22.19 4.60 29.39
CA LEU A 90 22.06 5.22 30.71
C LEU A 90 23.41 5.36 31.44
N SER A 91 24.49 4.77 30.93
CA SER A 91 25.84 4.97 31.48
C SER A 91 26.52 6.23 30.96
N ASN A 92 25.94 6.86 29.94
CA ASN A 92 26.39 8.13 29.41
C ASN A 92 25.88 9.27 30.30
N ASP A 93 26.79 10.02 30.92
CA ASP A 93 26.47 11.15 31.81
C ASP A 93 25.70 12.29 31.10
N ALA A 94 25.74 12.33 29.76
CA ALA A 94 24.99 13.29 28.94
C ALA A 94 23.54 12.86 28.71
N VAL A 95 23.11 11.69 29.18
CA VAL A 95 21.76 11.15 28.99
C VAL A 95 21.03 11.05 30.32
N SER A 96 19.77 11.43 30.33
CA SER A 96 18.89 11.18 31.46
C SER A 96 17.47 10.85 30.99
N THR A 97 16.67 10.31 31.90
CA THR A 97 15.30 9.92 31.64
C THR A 97 14.42 10.37 32.80
N ASP A 98 13.24 10.89 32.50
CA ASP A 98 12.29 11.35 33.52
C ASP A 98 10.83 11.15 33.08
N LEU A 99 9.91 11.38 34.00
CA LEU A 99 8.47 11.30 33.79
C LEU A 99 7.97 12.48 32.95
N LEU A 100 7.35 12.18 31.80
CA LEU A 100 6.51 13.13 31.08
C LEU A 100 5.09 13.08 31.63
N PHE A 101 4.51 14.21 32.01
CA PHE A 101 3.10 14.33 32.37
C PHE A 101 2.63 15.79 32.32
N PRO A 102 1.31 16.08 32.29
CA PRO A 102 0.79 17.46 32.17
C PRO A 102 1.00 18.38 33.39
N GLY A 103 1.80 17.99 34.38
CA GLY A 103 1.97 18.69 35.66
C GLY A 103 0.90 18.38 36.73
N VAL A 104 -0.22 17.80 36.34
CA VAL A 104 -1.26 17.27 37.25
C VAL A 104 -1.69 15.87 36.81
N ILE A 105 -2.05 15.03 37.77
CA ILE A 105 -2.32 13.59 37.61
C ILE A 105 -3.63 13.33 36.86
N SER A 106 -4.68 14.09 37.11
CA SER A 106 -6.00 13.89 36.52
C SER A 106 -6.19 14.67 35.21
N ASN A 107 -5.16 14.72 34.37
CA ASN A 107 -5.19 15.36 33.06
C ASN A 107 -4.40 14.52 32.05
N SER A 108 -4.60 14.79 30.76
CA SER A 108 -3.93 14.11 29.67
C SER A 108 -3.56 15.09 28.57
N LYS A 109 -2.46 14.84 27.87
CA LYS A 109 -1.98 15.60 26.71
C LYS A 109 -1.40 14.65 25.66
N PRO A 110 -1.29 15.06 24.40
CA PRO A 110 -0.47 14.34 23.44
C PRO A 110 0.98 14.23 23.97
N LEU A 111 1.63 13.09 23.73
CA LEU A 111 3.01 12.83 24.14
C LEU A 111 3.97 13.83 23.48
N SER A 112 3.78 14.14 22.20
CA SER A 112 4.55 15.14 21.45
C SER A 112 4.54 16.51 22.14
N GLU A 113 3.38 16.94 22.62
CA GLU A 113 3.24 18.20 23.35
C GLU A 113 4.01 18.17 24.69
N MET A 114 3.97 17.05 25.42
CA MET A 114 4.69 16.90 26.68
C MET A 114 6.21 16.84 26.46
N ALA A 115 6.66 16.12 25.43
CA ALA A 115 8.07 16.02 25.07
C ALA A 115 8.62 17.41 24.72
N ARG A 116 7.96 18.14 23.81
CA ARG A 116 8.30 19.52 23.43
C ARG A 116 8.36 20.45 24.64
N GLN A 117 7.34 20.43 25.51
CA GLN A 117 7.28 21.30 26.70
C GLN A 117 8.40 21.02 27.71
N SER A 118 8.86 19.77 27.79
CA SER A 118 9.92 19.37 28.70
C SER A 118 11.34 19.48 28.10
N GLY A 119 11.46 19.60 26.77
CA GLY A 119 12.73 19.53 26.06
C GLY A 119 13.30 18.12 25.93
N ALA A 120 12.43 17.10 25.94
CA ALA A 120 12.85 15.73 25.68
C ALA A 120 13.25 15.57 24.20
N VAL A 121 14.34 14.84 23.96
CA VAL A 121 14.82 14.52 22.60
C VAL A 121 14.14 13.26 22.05
N GLY A 122 13.43 12.52 22.89
CA GLY A 122 12.61 11.40 22.50
C GLY A 122 11.81 10.84 23.67
N GLY A 123 10.96 9.86 23.41
CA GLY A 123 10.16 9.24 24.47
C GLY A 123 9.03 8.36 23.96
N VAL A 124 8.35 7.69 24.87
CA VAL A 124 7.16 6.88 24.58
C VAL A 124 6.02 7.20 25.54
N ASN A 125 4.80 6.82 25.17
CA ASN A 125 3.65 6.89 26.04
C ASN A 125 3.84 6.03 27.31
N GLY A 126 2.95 6.22 28.28
CA GLY A 126 3.12 5.69 29.62
C GLY A 126 2.12 4.63 30.05
N ASP A 127 1.57 4.87 31.23
CA ASP A 127 0.80 3.93 32.04
C ASP A 127 -0.64 3.75 31.53
N PHE A 128 -1.27 2.64 31.94
CA PHE A 128 -2.71 2.47 31.81
C PHE A 128 -3.42 3.53 32.64
N PHE A 129 -4.63 3.92 32.25
CA PHE A 129 -5.32 5.02 32.91
C PHE A 129 -6.84 4.92 32.89
N ASP A 130 -7.47 5.68 33.79
CA ASP A 130 -8.93 5.82 33.88
C ASP A 130 -9.49 6.70 32.75
N ILE A 131 -9.38 6.16 31.53
CA ILE A 131 -9.60 6.86 30.26
C ILE A 131 -10.99 7.48 30.13
N ASN A 132 -12.02 6.91 30.75
CA ASN A 132 -13.40 7.38 30.59
C ASN A 132 -13.87 8.33 31.69
N ASN A 133 -13.01 8.68 32.65
CA ASN A 133 -13.41 9.49 33.79
C ASN A 133 -12.31 10.46 34.25
N THR A 134 -11.41 10.06 35.15
CA THR A 134 -10.44 11.01 35.75
C THR A 134 -9.23 11.30 34.86
N LYS A 135 -9.00 10.46 33.83
CA LYS A 135 -7.76 10.42 33.05
C LYS A 135 -6.51 10.06 33.87
N ALA A 136 -6.64 9.80 35.18
CA ALA A 136 -5.49 9.52 36.03
C ALA A 136 -4.87 8.15 35.69
N PRO A 137 -3.53 8.02 35.73
CA PRO A 137 -2.85 6.74 35.61
C PRO A 137 -3.34 5.70 36.63
N LEU A 138 -3.08 4.43 36.38
CA LEU A 138 -3.43 3.35 37.30
C LEU A 138 -2.26 2.95 38.18
N GLY A 139 -1.04 2.89 37.65
CA GLY A 139 0.15 2.53 38.38
C GLY A 139 0.80 3.67 39.17
N THR A 140 2.05 3.43 39.55
CA THR A 140 2.88 4.34 40.36
C THR A 140 3.42 5.48 39.50
N MET A 141 3.49 6.70 40.06
CA MET A 141 4.27 7.80 39.49
C MET A 141 5.30 8.29 40.50
N ILE A 142 6.57 8.23 40.14
CA ILE A 142 7.68 8.83 40.87
C ILE A 142 8.38 9.83 39.96
N GLN A 143 8.72 11.01 40.49
CA GLN A 143 9.56 12.00 39.84
C GLN A 143 10.53 12.59 40.87
N GLY A 144 11.81 12.71 40.52
CA GLY A 144 12.85 13.18 41.44
C GLY A 144 12.92 12.40 42.76
N GLY A 145 12.62 11.10 42.73
CA GLY A 145 12.53 10.22 43.92
C GLY A 145 11.30 10.47 44.81
N THR A 146 10.41 11.39 44.43
CA THR A 146 9.18 11.70 45.17
C THR A 146 7.99 10.90 44.62
N LEU A 147 7.28 10.19 45.50
CA LEU A 147 6.05 9.49 45.14
C LEU A 147 4.92 10.49 44.92
N LEU A 148 4.61 10.78 43.65
CA LEU A 148 3.49 11.62 43.27
C LEU A 148 2.17 10.87 43.35
N LYS A 149 2.19 9.56 43.09
CA LYS A 149 1.00 8.71 43.02
C LYS A 149 1.29 7.29 43.41
N GLY A 150 0.45 6.72 44.26
CA GLY A 150 0.50 5.30 44.61
C GLY A 150 -0.28 4.41 43.63
N PRO A 151 0.04 3.10 43.56
CA PRO A 151 -0.56 2.14 42.64
C PRO A 151 -2.05 1.88 42.95
N GLN A 152 -2.88 1.85 41.90
CA GLN A 152 -4.30 1.53 41.96
C GLN A 152 -4.52 0.01 41.94
N GLY A 153 -5.08 -0.53 43.02
CA GLY A 153 -5.39 -1.97 43.09
C GLY A 153 -4.13 -2.83 42.95
N SER A 154 -4.06 -3.66 41.91
CA SER A 154 -2.94 -4.56 41.63
C SER A 154 -1.87 -3.99 40.68
N HIS A 155 -1.96 -2.71 40.28
CA HIS A 155 -0.99 -2.08 39.36
C HIS A 155 0.31 -1.65 40.06
N THR A 156 0.94 -2.59 40.78
CA THR A 156 2.17 -2.34 41.54
C THR A 156 3.43 -2.50 40.70
N LEU A 157 3.33 -3.24 39.59
CA LEU A 157 4.45 -3.49 38.69
C LEU A 157 4.85 -2.20 37.99
N THR A 158 6.10 -1.80 38.18
CA THR A 158 6.60 -0.47 37.84
C THR A 158 7.96 -0.60 37.17
N VAL A 159 8.22 0.23 36.17
CA VAL A 159 9.49 0.35 35.46
C VAL A 159 10.07 1.75 35.68
N GLY A 160 11.39 1.87 35.79
CA GLY A 160 12.04 3.17 35.99
C GLY A 160 13.55 3.07 36.15
N VAL A 161 14.20 4.23 36.28
CA VAL A 161 15.66 4.37 36.45
C VAL A 161 15.94 5.04 37.79
N ASP A 162 16.97 4.57 38.49
CA ASP A 162 17.39 5.12 39.77
C ASP A 162 18.41 6.24 39.69
N GLY A 163 18.78 6.80 40.86
CA GLY A 163 19.75 7.89 40.94
C GLY A 163 21.18 7.52 40.51
N GLN A 164 21.46 6.25 40.16
CA GLN A 164 22.74 5.78 39.63
C GLN A 164 22.68 5.50 38.13
N GLY A 165 21.57 5.81 37.46
CA GLY A 165 21.38 5.49 36.04
C GLY A 165 21.11 4.00 35.78
N ILE A 166 20.64 3.25 36.78
CA ILE A 166 20.33 1.82 36.62
C ILE A 166 18.82 1.63 36.47
N GLY A 167 18.43 1.12 35.32
CA GLY A 167 17.06 0.74 34.98
C GLY A 167 16.64 -0.60 35.57
N ARG A 168 15.40 -0.69 36.06
CA ARG A 168 14.82 -1.94 36.58
C ARG A 168 13.29 -1.95 36.57
N ILE A 169 12.75 -3.15 36.70
CA ILE A 169 11.34 -3.44 36.96
C ILE A 169 11.21 -3.89 38.42
N SER A 170 10.26 -3.32 39.16
CA SER A 170 10.03 -3.63 40.58
C SER A 170 8.55 -3.48 40.94
N ASN A 171 8.11 -4.12 42.02
CA ASN A 171 6.83 -3.78 42.62
C ASN A 171 7.01 -2.61 43.58
N ILE A 172 6.23 -1.56 43.35
CA ILE A 172 6.14 -0.42 44.27
C ILE A 172 4.76 -0.43 44.92
N PHE A 173 4.74 -0.32 46.24
CA PHE A 173 3.55 -0.23 47.07
C PHE A 173 3.51 1.12 47.80
N LEU A 174 2.33 1.55 48.20
CA LEU A 174 2.18 2.69 49.10
C LEU A 174 2.35 2.22 50.56
N GLU A 175 3.35 2.77 51.25
CA GLU A 175 3.45 2.67 52.71
C GLU A 175 3.10 4.04 53.29
N GLY A 176 1.94 4.14 53.96
CA GLY A 176 1.53 5.41 54.56
C GLY A 176 0.64 5.25 55.77
N LYS A 177 0.69 6.26 56.63
CA LYS A 177 -0.01 6.33 57.91
C LYS A 177 -0.59 7.72 58.12
N ILE A 178 -1.77 7.75 58.71
CA ILE A 178 -2.49 8.96 59.11
C ILE A 178 -2.66 8.89 60.63
N GLN A 179 -2.08 9.85 61.34
CA GLN A 179 -2.29 10.04 62.77
C GLN A 179 -3.38 11.08 62.97
N LEU A 180 -4.54 10.62 63.46
CA LEU A 180 -5.67 11.45 63.88
C LEU A 180 -5.71 11.53 65.41
N PRO A 181 -6.48 12.46 66.01
CA PRO A 181 -6.72 12.49 67.45
C PRO A 181 -7.36 11.19 67.98
N THR A 182 -8.06 10.46 67.12
CA THR A 182 -8.82 9.25 67.44
C THR A 182 -7.99 7.97 67.29
N GLY A 183 -6.81 8.03 66.67
CA GLY A 183 -5.92 6.89 66.48
C GLY A 183 -5.02 6.99 65.24
N GLU A 184 -4.18 5.97 65.06
CA GLU A 184 -3.39 5.77 63.83
C GLU A 184 -4.16 4.90 62.84
N PHE A 185 -4.23 5.32 61.59
CA PHE A 185 -4.92 4.64 60.50
C PHE A 185 -4.00 4.47 59.28
N PRO A 186 -4.13 3.38 58.50
CA PRO A 186 -3.36 3.21 57.27
C PRO A 186 -3.84 4.19 56.20
N LEU A 187 -2.89 4.75 55.45
CA LEU A 187 -3.19 5.47 54.21
C LEU A 187 -3.38 4.45 53.08
N ALA A 188 -4.59 4.37 52.54
CA ALA A 188 -4.96 3.34 51.57
C ALA A 188 -4.72 3.76 50.11
N ALA A 189 -4.68 5.06 49.83
CA ALA A 189 -4.56 5.58 48.47
C ALA A 189 -3.85 6.95 48.48
N LEU A 190 -3.06 7.22 47.43
CA LEU A 190 -2.41 8.51 47.20
C LEU A 190 -2.64 8.92 45.74
N ASN A 191 -3.38 10.01 45.52
CA ASN A 191 -3.73 10.54 44.19
C ASN A 191 -4.24 9.45 43.22
N GLN A 192 -5.26 8.73 43.66
CA GLN A 192 -5.83 7.58 42.95
C GLN A 192 -7.20 7.92 42.37
N SER A 193 -7.58 7.30 41.24
CA SER A 193 -8.90 7.52 40.64
C SER A 193 -10.03 6.98 41.52
N SER A 194 -9.74 5.99 42.36
CA SER A 194 -10.68 5.46 43.33
C SER A 194 -10.02 5.06 44.65
N ILE A 195 -10.78 5.20 45.74
CA ILE A 195 -10.35 4.86 47.08
C ILE A 195 -10.86 3.46 47.43
N PRO A 196 -9.99 2.54 47.91
CA PRO A 196 -10.42 1.22 48.36
C PRO A 196 -11.58 1.28 49.35
N THR A 197 -12.49 0.30 49.29
CA THR A 197 -13.58 0.17 50.25
C THR A 197 -13.04 0.22 51.67
N ASN A 198 -13.69 1.00 52.56
CA ASN A 198 -13.30 1.17 53.96
C ASN A 198 -11.96 1.91 54.20
N GLY A 199 -11.30 2.40 53.15
CA GLY A 199 -10.02 3.10 53.23
C GLY A 199 -10.13 4.62 53.34
N ILE A 200 -8.99 5.26 53.63
CA ILE A 200 -8.78 6.70 53.54
C ILE A 200 -7.73 6.96 52.46
N GLY A 201 -8.06 7.81 51.50
CA GLY A 201 -7.17 8.29 50.45
C GLY A 201 -6.67 9.71 50.71
N LEU A 202 -5.49 10.04 50.20
CA LEU A 202 -4.87 11.36 50.24
C LEU A 202 -4.79 11.95 48.83
N TYR A 203 -5.20 13.21 48.71
CA TYR A 203 -5.03 14.02 47.52
C TYR A 203 -4.19 15.26 47.82
N THR A 204 -3.25 15.55 46.92
CA THR A 204 -2.31 16.68 47.01
C THR A 204 -2.57 17.70 45.89
N SER A 205 -1.84 18.81 45.86
CA SER A 205 -1.91 19.82 44.78
C SER A 205 -1.76 19.24 43.37
N VAL A 206 -0.96 18.18 43.21
CA VAL A 206 -0.77 17.51 41.89
C VAL A 206 -1.96 16.68 41.41
N TRP A 207 -3.07 16.54 42.16
CA TRP A 207 -4.22 15.75 41.71
C TRP A 207 -4.87 16.31 40.44
N GLY A 208 -5.12 17.62 40.39
CA GLY A 208 -5.87 18.26 39.31
C GLY A 208 -7.36 18.50 39.66
N GLN A 209 -8.19 18.63 38.63
CA GLN A 209 -9.59 19.10 38.76
C GLN A 209 -10.62 17.98 38.91
N ALA A 210 -10.23 16.71 38.66
CA ALA A 210 -11.17 15.59 38.65
C ALA A 210 -11.76 15.32 40.04
N GLN A 211 -12.87 14.60 40.07
CA GLN A 211 -13.50 14.18 41.32
C GLN A 211 -12.60 13.16 42.07
N ARG A 212 -12.37 13.40 43.37
CA ARG A 212 -11.41 12.67 44.21
C ARG A 212 -11.94 11.37 44.83
N ALA A 213 -13.21 11.03 44.69
CA ALA A 213 -13.72 9.78 45.23
C ALA A 213 -14.93 9.27 44.44
N ASN A 214 -15.18 7.97 44.55
CA ASN A 214 -16.29 7.29 43.88
C ASN A 214 -17.63 7.91 44.28
N SER A 215 -18.40 8.37 43.30
CA SER A 215 -19.78 8.79 43.50
C SER A 215 -20.67 7.56 43.75
N GLY A 216 -21.19 7.40 44.97
CA GLY A 216 -22.18 6.35 45.28
C GLY A 216 -22.01 5.65 46.65
N SER A 217 -20.86 5.78 47.30
CA SER A 217 -20.61 5.27 48.66
C SER A 217 -20.71 6.37 49.73
N SER A 218 -20.78 6.03 51.02
CA SER A 218 -20.63 7.03 52.09
C SER A 218 -19.21 7.61 52.03
N VAL A 219 -19.11 8.89 51.64
CA VAL A 219 -17.85 9.63 51.54
C VAL A 219 -17.82 10.75 52.56
N TYR A 220 -16.62 11.06 53.07
CA TYR A 220 -16.35 12.25 53.86
C TYR A 220 -14.96 12.80 53.51
N GLU A 221 -14.87 14.10 53.25
CA GLU A 221 -13.61 14.77 52.94
C GLU A 221 -13.20 15.72 54.06
N VAL A 222 -11.90 15.82 54.28
CA VAL A 222 -11.26 16.68 55.27
C VAL A 222 -10.10 17.40 54.61
N THR A 223 -10.16 18.73 54.58
CA THR A 223 -9.08 19.58 54.05
C THR A 223 -8.12 19.93 55.19
N VAL A 224 -6.84 19.64 54.98
CA VAL A 224 -5.76 19.86 55.95
C VAL A 224 -4.75 20.86 55.38
N ARG A 225 -4.37 21.86 56.18
CA ARG A 225 -3.34 22.83 55.86
C ARG A 225 -2.45 23.04 57.08
N GLU A 226 -1.13 23.02 56.89
CA GLU A 226 -0.14 23.12 57.98
C GLU A 226 -0.41 22.12 59.14
N GLY A 227 -0.84 20.90 58.78
CA GLY A 227 -1.14 19.84 59.76
C GLY A 227 -2.44 20.02 60.55
N LYS A 228 -3.32 20.97 60.16
CA LYS A 228 -4.61 21.22 60.84
C LYS A 228 -5.80 21.13 59.89
N VAL A 229 -6.91 20.62 60.39
CA VAL A 229 -8.18 20.60 59.65
C VAL A 229 -8.72 22.02 59.47
N ILE A 230 -8.98 22.43 58.23
CA ILE A 230 -9.55 23.75 57.89
C ILE A 230 -10.96 23.67 57.30
N ALA A 231 -11.34 22.53 56.72
CA ALA A 231 -12.67 22.30 56.18
C ALA A 231 -13.04 20.81 56.20
N VAL A 232 -14.34 20.53 56.21
CA VAL A 232 -14.91 19.18 56.15
C VAL A 232 -16.12 19.14 55.21
N SER A 233 -16.37 18.01 54.55
CA SER A 233 -17.46 17.84 53.59
C SER A 233 -18.02 16.41 53.63
N ASN A 234 -19.34 16.28 53.46
CA ASN A 234 -20.03 14.98 53.33
C ASN A 234 -20.18 14.52 51.87
N GLN A 235 -19.53 15.19 50.93
CA GLN A 235 -19.52 14.87 49.51
C GLN A 235 -18.07 14.77 49.03
N ALA A 236 -17.84 13.94 48.00
CA ALA A 236 -16.59 13.95 47.26
C ALA A 236 -16.44 15.31 46.55
N GLY A 237 -15.29 15.93 46.71
CA GLY A 237 -14.95 17.19 46.08
C GLY A 237 -14.40 16.99 44.68
N ASN A 238 -14.50 18.06 43.89
CA ASN A 238 -13.80 18.25 42.63
C ASN A 238 -12.94 19.52 42.71
N GLY A 239 -12.19 19.82 41.65
CA GLY A 239 -11.43 21.06 41.53
C GLY A 239 -10.00 21.00 42.07
N ALA A 240 -9.14 21.92 41.61
CA ALA A 240 -7.74 21.97 42.03
C ALA A 240 -7.56 22.13 43.55
N ILE A 241 -6.48 21.55 44.05
CA ILE A 241 -6.04 21.68 45.44
C ILE A 241 -4.93 22.74 45.48
N GLU A 242 -5.09 23.74 46.35
CA GLU A 242 -4.06 24.77 46.56
C GLU A 242 -2.74 24.16 47.06
N GLU A 243 -1.63 24.77 46.70
CA GLU A 243 -0.32 24.40 47.23
C GLU A 243 -0.30 24.36 48.77
N ASN A 244 0.50 23.45 49.33
CA ASN A 244 0.57 23.18 50.78
C ASN A 244 -0.78 22.81 51.43
N THR A 245 -1.75 22.35 50.64
CA THR A 245 -3.03 21.83 51.12
C THR A 245 -3.17 20.36 50.76
N LEU A 246 -3.73 19.58 51.68
CA LEU A 246 -3.99 18.15 51.53
C LEU A 246 -5.48 17.89 51.71
N ILE A 247 -6.03 16.90 51.00
CA ILE A 247 -7.39 16.43 51.19
C ILE A 247 -7.36 14.95 51.56
N LEU A 248 -7.87 14.62 52.74
CA LEU A 248 -8.19 13.25 53.10
C LEU A 248 -9.62 12.95 52.67
N ALA A 249 -9.82 11.89 51.90
CA ALA A 249 -11.13 11.41 51.49
C ALA A 249 -11.34 10.00 52.02
N GLY A 250 -12.41 9.78 52.79
CA GLY A 250 -12.74 8.50 53.38
C GLY A 250 -13.85 7.81 52.61
N ASN A 251 -13.76 6.48 52.47
CA ASN A 251 -14.83 5.64 51.92
C ASN A 251 -15.30 4.65 53.01
N GLY A 252 -16.61 4.47 53.18
CA GLY A 252 -17.16 3.46 54.10
C GLY A 252 -16.75 3.74 55.54
N THR A 253 -16.09 2.79 56.20
CA THR A 253 -15.57 3.02 57.57
C THR A 253 -14.52 4.13 57.63
N GLY A 254 -13.73 4.35 56.56
CA GLY A 254 -12.81 5.48 56.48
C GLY A 254 -13.53 6.83 56.52
N ALA A 255 -14.71 6.93 55.89
CA ALA A 255 -15.56 8.12 55.98
C ALA A 255 -16.07 8.33 57.41
N SER A 256 -16.43 7.26 58.12
CA SER A 256 -16.83 7.33 59.52
C SER A 256 -15.70 7.80 60.43
N GLN A 257 -14.46 7.37 60.18
CA GLN A 257 -13.28 7.81 60.94
C GLN A 257 -13.01 9.31 60.73
N LEU A 258 -13.10 9.80 59.49
CA LEU A 258 -12.88 11.21 59.19
C LEU A 258 -14.00 12.13 59.71
N LYS A 259 -15.24 11.63 59.87
CA LYS A 259 -16.37 12.39 60.45
C LYS A 259 -16.16 12.80 61.92
N GLU A 260 -15.25 12.13 62.62
CA GLU A 260 -14.92 12.45 64.01
C GLU A 260 -14.04 13.71 64.14
N LEU A 261 -13.49 14.20 63.02
CA LEU A 261 -12.62 15.38 63.00
C LEU A 261 -13.41 16.69 62.97
N SER A 262 -12.91 17.67 63.71
CA SER A 262 -13.39 19.04 63.78
C SER A 262 -12.36 20.02 63.21
N ILE A 263 -12.83 21.19 62.75
CA ILE A 263 -11.93 22.27 62.31
C ILE A 263 -10.99 22.64 63.47
N GLY A 264 -9.69 22.66 63.19
CA GLY A 264 -8.61 22.91 64.13
C GLY A 264 -7.89 21.67 64.66
N ASP A 265 -8.43 20.46 64.44
CA ASP A 265 -7.79 19.21 64.86
C ASP A 265 -6.45 18.99 64.15
N GLU A 266 -5.47 18.44 64.86
CA GLU A 266 -4.15 18.10 64.33
C GLU A 266 -4.20 16.77 63.57
N VAL A 267 -3.65 16.77 62.36
CA VAL A 267 -3.54 15.60 61.48
C VAL A 267 -2.10 15.52 61.00
N ASN A 268 -1.43 14.42 61.31
CA ASN A 268 -0.09 14.14 60.78
C ASN A 268 -0.17 13.00 59.77
N ILE A 269 0.40 13.20 58.59
CA ILE A 269 0.34 12.25 57.48
C ILE A 269 1.76 11.95 57.03
N THR A 270 2.09 10.67 56.94
CA THR A 270 3.38 10.20 56.43
C THR A 270 3.13 9.17 55.35
N TYR A 271 3.85 9.26 54.24
CA TYR A 271 3.79 8.27 53.17
C TYR A 271 5.13 8.18 52.45
N ALA A 272 5.43 6.99 51.94
CA ALA A 272 6.62 6.70 51.17
C ALA A 272 6.34 5.55 50.19
N PRO A 273 7.09 5.48 49.07
CA PRO A 273 7.09 4.29 48.24
C PRO A 273 7.80 3.15 48.99
N LYS A 274 7.19 1.97 48.98
CA LYS A 274 7.80 0.73 49.44
C LYS A 274 8.13 -0.13 48.24
N VAL A 275 9.42 -0.32 47.98
CA VAL A 275 9.94 -1.07 46.83
C VAL A 275 10.36 -2.46 47.28
N ASP A 276 10.17 -3.48 46.44
CA ASP A 276 10.66 -4.84 46.66
C ASP A 276 12.11 -5.05 46.16
N GLY A 277 12.98 -4.04 46.32
CA GLY A 277 14.37 -4.04 45.87
C GLY A 277 15.29 -3.08 46.64
N ASP A 278 16.54 -2.95 46.19
CA ASP A 278 17.62 -2.32 46.97
C ASP A 278 17.74 -0.78 46.82
N SER A 279 17.06 -0.17 45.83
CA SER A 279 17.17 1.27 45.58
C SER A 279 15.88 1.87 45.03
N LEU A 280 15.57 3.10 45.45
CA LEU A 280 14.40 3.85 44.99
C LEU A 280 14.68 4.48 43.63
N MET A 281 13.75 4.33 42.70
CA MET A 281 13.85 4.93 41.37
C MET A 281 13.75 6.46 41.46
N ASN A 282 14.50 7.18 40.62
CA ASN A 282 14.41 8.63 40.52
C ASN A 282 13.16 9.05 39.74
N PHE A 283 12.81 8.29 38.70
CA PHE A 283 11.48 8.35 38.08
C PHE A 283 10.94 6.94 37.88
N ALA A 284 9.62 6.78 37.90
CA ALA A 284 8.99 5.48 37.76
C ALA A 284 7.58 5.59 37.19
N ILE A 285 7.20 4.60 36.38
CA ILE A 285 5.89 4.52 35.73
C ILE A 285 5.30 3.10 35.79
N GLY A 286 3.98 3.02 35.90
CA GLY A 286 3.26 1.74 35.93
C GLY A 286 3.29 0.97 34.61
N GLY A 287 3.22 -0.36 34.72
CA GLY A 287 2.94 -1.28 33.63
C GLY A 287 2.16 -2.49 34.13
N ASN A 288 2.00 -3.52 33.30
CA ASN A 288 1.14 -4.67 33.64
C ASN A 288 1.80 -6.05 33.50
N ILE A 289 2.46 -6.33 32.38
CA ILE A 289 2.86 -7.69 31.97
C ILE A 289 4.37 -7.71 31.74
N LYS A 290 5.08 -8.57 32.48
CA LYS A 290 6.50 -8.84 32.21
C LYS A 290 6.64 -9.58 30.89
N LEU A 291 7.37 -8.99 29.96
CA LEU A 291 7.62 -9.52 28.62
C LEU A 291 8.90 -10.37 28.57
N VAL A 292 9.91 -9.98 29.35
CA VAL A 292 11.17 -10.72 29.49
C VAL A 292 11.55 -10.77 30.96
N GLU A 293 12.00 -11.92 31.43
CA GLU A 293 12.49 -12.13 32.80
C GLU A 293 13.78 -12.97 32.77
N ASN A 294 14.86 -12.42 33.33
CA ASN A 294 16.19 -13.04 33.32
C ASN A 294 16.70 -13.41 31.90
N GLY A 295 16.48 -12.51 30.95
CA GLY A 295 16.87 -12.68 29.54
C GLY A 295 16.05 -13.72 28.79
N GLN A 296 14.91 -14.16 29.34
CA GLN A 296 14.04 -15.17 28.73
C GLN A 296 12.60 -14.68 28.62
N VAL A 297 11.97 -14.97 27.49
CA VAL A 297 10.54 -14.68 27.27
C VAL A 297 9.69 -15.73 28.00
N PRO A 298 8.77 -15.34 28.91
CA PRO A 298 7.93 -16.29 29.64
C PRO A 298 7.08 -17.16 28.70
N ALA A 299 7.03 -18.47 28.96
CA ALA A 299 6.37 -19.44 28.08
C ALA A 299 4.84 -19.31 28.00
N ASN A 300 4.22 -18.59 28.94
CA ASN A 300 2.77 -18.45 29.07
C ASN A 300 2.24 -17.06 28.68
N LEU A 301 3.03 -16.26 27.95
CA LEU A 301 2.54 -15.03 27.34
C LEU A 301 1.47 -15.34 26.27
N ASP A 302 0.49 -14.45 26.14
CA ASP A 302 -0.52 -14.57 25.09
C ASP A 302 0.12 -14.39 23.70
N ASP A 303 -0.13 -15.35 22.82
CA ASP A 303 0.27 -15.34 21.42
C ASP A 303 -0.94 -15.36 20.46
N SER A 304 -2.11 -14.90 20.92
CA SER A 304 -3.32 -14.87 20.10
C SER A 304 -3.84 -13.46 19.80
N THR A 305 -3.65 -12.50 20.72
CA THR A 305 -4.22 -11.16 20.57
C THR A 305 -3.18 -10.15 20.07
N THR A 306 -3.29 -9.76 18.79
CA THR A 306 -2.51 -8.65 18.24
C THR A 306 -3.10 -7.30 18.65
N ALA A 307 -2.24 -6.34 18.94
CA ALA A 307 -2.63 -4.95 19.16
C ALA A 307 -1.40 -4.04 18.92
N PRO A 308 -1.60 -2.72 18.77
CA PRO A 308 -0.51 -1.77 18.95
C PRO A 308 0.04 -1.90 20.39
N ARG A 309 1.37 -1.87 20.54
CA ARG A 309 2.05 -2.13 21.82
C ARG A 309 3.12 -1.10 22.11
N THR A 310 3.33 -0.85 23.39
CA THR A 310 4.51 -0.13 23.90
C THR A 310 5.18 -0.95 24.99
N ALA A 311 6.51 -1.05 24.93
CA ALA A 311 7.32 -1.78 25.89
C ALA A 311 8.54 -0.99 26.35
N VAL A 312 8.98 -1.31 27.56
CA VAL A 312 10.21 -0.79 28.17
C VAL A 312 11.03 -1.95 28.69
N GLY A 313 12.31 -1.99 28.36
CA GLY A 313 13.22 -3.02 28.83
C GLY A 313 14.59 -2.48 29.18
N PHE A 314 15.38 -3.32 29.83
CA PHE A 314 16.74 -3.01 30.23
C PHE A 314 17.68 -4.18 30.00
N SER A 315 18.95 -3.87 29.70
CA SER A 315 20.06 -4.85 29.67
C SER A 315 20.29 -5.52 31.04
N GLU A 316 21.11 -6.58 31.07
CA GLU A 316 21.42 -7.33 32.29
C GLU A 316 22.02 -6.45 33.40
N ASP A 317 22.87 -5.50 33.04
CA ASP A 317 23.47 -4.54 33.97
C ASP A 317 22.59 -3.31 34.25
N GLY A 318 21.42 -3.22 33.60
CA GLY A 318 20.47 -2.12 33.72
C GLY A 318 20.94 -0.79 33.12
N LYS A 319 22.05 -0.78 32.37
CA LYS A 319 22.65 0.45 31.82
C LYS A 319 22.20 0.80 30.41
N THR A 320 21.55 -0.11 29.70
CA THR A 320 20.89 0.17 28.43
C THR A 320 19.39 0.08 28.64
N MET A 321 18.67 1.13 28.25
CA MET A 321 17.21 1.16 28.21
C MET A 321 16.74 0.99 26.77
N ILE A 322 15.69 0.18 26.61
CA ILE A 322 15.09 -0.16 25.31
C ILE A 322 13.63 0.25 25.39
N LEU A 323 13.22 1.16 24.52
CA LEU A 323 11.83 1.59 24.34
C LEU A 323 11.38 1.05 22.99
N ALA A 324 10.28 0.30 22.96
CA ALA A 324 9.74 -0.22 21.71
C ALA A 324 8.27 0.20 21.56
N VAL A 325 7.91 0.67 20.37
CA VAL A 325 6.52 0.82 19.94
C VAL A 325 6.28 -0.04 18.71
N VAL A 326 5.09 -0.61 18.63
CA VAL A 326 4.64 -1.40 17.47
C VAL A 326 3.26 -0.90 17.10
N ASP A 327 3.11 -0.45 15.87
CA ASP A 327 1.82 -0.01 15.34
C ASP A 327 0.85 -1.18 15.22
N GLY A 328 -0.44 -0.91 15.00
CA GLY A 328 -1.42 -1.98 14.92
C GLY A 328 -2.81 -1.50 14.54
N ARG A 329 -3.71 -2.46 14.24
CA ARG A 329 -5.10 -2.21 13.79
C ARG A 329 -5.17 -1.44 12.47
N GLN A 330 -4.14 -1.57 11.65
CA GLN A 330 -4.02 -0.90 10.37
C GLN A 330 -3.69 -1.96 9.32
N ALA A 331 -3.94 -1.65 8.04
CA ALA A 331 -3.56 -2.56 6.95
C ALA A 331 -2.03 -2.77 6.95
N ASP A 332 -1.28 -1.70 7.22
CA ASP A 332 0.18 -1.68 7.14
C ASP A 332 0.87 -2.26 8.39
N SER A 333 0.12 -2.45 9.48
CA SER A 333 0.63 -3.13 10.67
C SER A 333 -0.51 -3.81 11.45
N ARG A 334 -0.41 -5.13 11.60
CA ARG A 334 -1.37 -5.94 12.36
C ARG A 334 -1.21 -5.79 13.89
N GLY A 335 -0.04 -5.30 14.33
CA GLY A 335 0.40 -5.27 15.72
C GLY A 335 0.88 -6.61 16.27
N MET A 336 1.48 -6.57 17.46
CA MET A 336 2.10 -7.75 18.08
C MET A 336 1.26 -8.35 19.19
N THR A 337 1.38 -9.67 19.34
CA THR A 337 1.00 -10.39 20.56
C THR A 337 1.96 -10.05 21.70
N PHE A 338 1.63 -10.39 22.95
CA PHE A 338 2.59 -10.18 24.04
C PHE A 338 3.82 -11.08 23.88
N LYS A 339 3.65 -12.26 23.29
CA LYS A 339 4.76 -13.16 23.01
C LYS A 339 5.72 -12.60 21.96
N GLU A 340 5.17 -12.11 20.83
CA GLU A 340 5.95 -11.47 19.76
C GLU A 340 6.69 -10.23 20.27
N LEU A 341 6.03 -9.39 21.08
CA LEU A 341 6.67 -8.23 21.70
C LEU A 341 7.79 -8.63 22.67
N GLY A 342 7.62 -9.70 23.44
CA GLY A 342 8.68 -10.24 24.29
C GLY A 342 9.88 -10.74 23.49
N ASP A 343 9.64 -11.40 22.36
CA ASP A 343 10.70 -11.84 21.44
C ASP A 343 11.43 -10.64 20.82
N LEU A 344 10.72 -9.59 20.41
CA LEU A 344 11.34 -8.34 19.93
C LEU A 344 12.22 -7.71 21.02
N MET A 345 11.73 -7.59 22.25
CA MET A 345 12.53 -7.03 23.34
C MET A 345 13.77 -7.87 23.64
N GLN A 346 13.67 -9.21 23.57
CA GLN A 346 14.82 -10.10 23.72
C GLN A 346 15.82 -9.96 22.56
N GLU A 347 15.35 -9.76 21.33
CA GLU A 347 16.19 -9.51 20.13
C GLU A 347 17.06 -8.26 20.30
N TYR A 348 16.54 -7.24 20.99
CA TYR A 348 17.27 -6.02 21.37
C TYR A 348 18.05 -6.15 22.69
N ASP A 349 18.40 -7.37 23.12
CA ASP A 349 19.20 -7.68 24.31
C ASP A 349 18.54 -7.28 25.65
N ALA A 350 17.21 -7.16 25.72
CA ALA A 350 16.54 -6.93 27.01
C ALA A 350 16.70 -8.15 27.93
N TYR A 351 17.24 -7.93 29.12
CA TYR A 351 17.27 -8.93 30.20
C TYR A 351 15.99 -8.92 31.04
N GLN A 352 15.32 -7.77 31.08
CA GLN A 352 14.01 -7.60 31.69
C GLN A 352 13.20 -6.63 30.84
N ALA A 353 11.91 -6.89 30.63
CA ALA A 353 11.03 -6.00 29.87
C ALA A 353 9.61 -6.03 30.41
N LEU A 354 8.93 -4.89 30.30
CA LEU A 354 7.57 -4.64 30.79
C LEU A 354 6.73 -4.03 29.68
N ASN A 355 5.52 -4.56 29.48
CA ASN A 355 4.50 -3.92 28.68
C ASN A 355 3.87 -2.75 29.46
N ILE A 356 3.73 -1.61 28.80
CA ILE A 356 2.98 -0.45 29.29
C ILE A 356 1.73 -0.23 28.42
N ASP A 357 1.02 0.90 28.56
CA ASP A 357 -0.24 1.09 27.83
C ASP A 357 -0.02 1.04 26.32
N GLY A 358 -0.98 0.48 25.60
CA GLY A 358 -0.90 0.26 24.15
C GLY A 358 -2.18 0.68 23.43
N GLY A 359 -2.50 0.02 22.32
CA GLY A 359 -3.61 0.45 21.46
C GLY A 359 -3.37 1.86 20.93
N GLY A 360 -4.42 2.69 20.83
CA GLY A 360 -4.27 4.07 20.36
C GLY A 360 -3.45 4.99 21.28
N SER A 361 -3.02 4.53 22.46
CA SER A 361 -2.06 5.24 23.30
C SER A 361 -0.61 5.06 22.81
N THR A 362 -0.34 4.06 21.96
CA THR A 362 1.00 3.72 21.46
C THR A 362 1.56 4.88 20.66
N THR A 363 2.57 5.54 21.20
CA THR A 363 3.23 6.68 20.56
C THR A 363 4.69 6.71 20.97
N MET A 364 5.58 6.85 19.99
CA MET A 364 6.97 7.23 20.17
C MET A 364 7.19 8.60 19.55
N VAL A 365 8.01 9.40 20.22
CA VAL A 365 8.50 10.67 19.68
C VAL A 365 10.02 10.66 19.65
N ALA A 366 10.60 11.30 18.65
CA ALA A 366 12.04 11.50 18.54
C ALA A 366 12.34 12.82 17.83
N ARG A 367 13.48 13.42 18.18
CA ARG A 367 13.99 14.64 17.55
C ARG A 367 15.05 14.25 16.53
N GLU A 368 14.74 14.46 15.26
CA GLU A 368 15.71 14.21 14.19
C GLU A 368 16.94 15.13 14.32
N PRO A 369 18.13 14.69 13.88
CA PRO A 369 19.34 15.48 13.87
C PRO A 369 19.21 16.84 13.19
N GLY A 370 19.34 17.92 13.98
CA GLY A 370 19.22 19.29 13.48
C GLY A 370 17.81 19.86 13.53
N GLU A 371 16.84 19.11 14.04
CA GLU A 371 15.49 19.60 14.34
C GLU A 371 15.37 20.12 15.78
N ALA A 372 14.43 21.03 16.01
CA ALA A 372 14.23 21.66 17.32
C ALA A 372 13.45 20.80 18.30
N ASP A 373 12.40 20.14 17.82
CA ASP A 373 11.42 19.46 18.66
C ASP A 373 11.38 17.96 18.33
N ALA A 374 11.01 17.15 19.33
CA ALA A 374 10.67 15.76 19.09
C ALA A 374 9.27 15.65 18.49
N GLU A 375 9.14 14.89 17.41
CA GLU A 375 7.89 14.66 16.68
C GLU A 375 7.51 13.18 16.72
N VAL A 376 6.26 12.86 16.37
CA VAL A 376 5.76 11.49 16.36
C VAL A 376 6.40 10.73 15.21
N VAL A 377 7.03 9.59 15.49
CA VAL A 377 7.75 8.78 14.48
C VAL A 377 7.01 7.52 14.05
N ASN A 378 6.01 7.08 14.82
CA ASN A 378 5.16 5.93 14.49
C ASN A 378 3.79 6.37 13.96
N ASN A 379 2.91 5.44 13.56
CA ASN A 379 1.55 5.77 13.11
C ASN A 379 0.45 5.42 14.16
N PRO A 380 -0.08 6.40 14.93
CA PRO A 380 -1.08 6.13 15.97
C PRO A 380 -2.37 5.48 15.46
N SER A 381 -2.80 4.38 16.10
CA SER A 381 -3.93 3.57 15.62
C SER A 381 -5.32 4.23 15.65
N ASP A 382 -5.46 5.39 16.29
CA ASP A 382 -6.71 6.16 16.31
C ASP A 382 -6.79 7.16 15.13
N GLY A 383 -5.79 7.16 14.23
CA GLY A 383 -5.63 8.10 13.12
C GLY A 383 -5.07 9.48 13.53
N THR A 384 -5.03 9.75 14.84
CA THR A 384 -4.38 10.92 15.45
C THR A 384 -3.77 10.50 16.79
N GLU A 385 -2.80 11.27 17.27
CA GLU A 385 -2.18 11.04 18.57
C GLU A 385 -3.21 11.15 19.71
N ARG A 386 -3.26 10.13 20.57
CA ARG A 386 -4.16 10.12 21.72
C ARG A 386 -3.62 10.96 22.87
N TYR A 387 -4.54 11.59 23.58
CA TYR A 387 -4.25 12.23 24.87
C TYR A 387 -3.94 11.17 25.93
N VAL A 388 -2.69 11.12 26.39
CA VAL A 388 -2.20 10.20 27.42
C VAL A 388 -1.82 10.97 28.70
N PRO A 389 -1.91 10.36 29.89
CA PRO A 389 -1.70 11.09 31.14
C PRO A 389 -0.24 11.18 31.58
N ASN A 390 0.61 10.29 31.06
CA ASN A 390 2.03 10.30 31.31
C ASN A 390 2.78 9.54 30.20
N GLY A 391 4.11 9.62 30.26
CA GLY A 391 5.05 8.95 29.38
C GLY A 391 6.45 8.95 29.96
N ILE A 392 7.38 8.40 29.21
CA ILE A 392 8.81 8.39 29.54
C ILE A 392 9.52 9.34 28.58
N GLY A 393 10.20 10.34 29.13
CA GLY A 393 11.02 11.27 28.36
C GLY A 393 12.49 10.88 28.43
N VAL A 394 13.16 10.96 27.30
CA VAL A 394 14.61 10.82 27.16
C VAL A 394 15.19 12.20 26.89
N TYR A 395 16.22 12.57 27.64
CA TYR A 395 16.86 13.88 27.61
C TYR A 395 18.34 13.70 27.31
N ALA A 396 18.87 14.57 26.44
CA ALA A 396 20.29 14.72 26.22
C ALA A 396 20.77 16.06 26.79
N GLU A 397 22.01 16.11 27.27
CA GLU A 397 22.67 17.35 27.65
C GLU A 397 22.72 18.30 26.43
N ALA A 398 22.43 19.58 26.66
CA ALA A 398 22.56 20.59 25.62
C ALA A 398 24.00 20.55 25.06
N GLY A 399 24.13 20.43 23.74
CA GLY A 399 25.44 20.44 23.11
C GLY A 399 26.08 21.82 23.13
N SER A 400 27.27 21.95 22.54
CA SER A 400 28.03 23.20 22.57
C SER A 400 27.36 24.37 21.86
N GLY A 401 26.29 24.15 21.09
CA GLY A 401 25.67 25.15 20.21
C GLY A 401 26.61 25.61 19.09
N LYS A 402 27.69 24.86 18.84
CA LYS A 402 28.62 25.12 17.74
C LYS A 402 28.36 24.11 16.66
N LEU A 403 28.18 24.60 15.45
CA LEU A 403 28.04 23.75 14.27
C LEU A 403 29.20 22.75 14.17
N THR A 404 28.88 21.47 14.22
CA THR A 404 29.83 20.38 14.00
C THR A 404 29.57 19.64 12.69
N ASN A 405 28.30 19.49 12.31
CA ASN A 405 27.88 18.69 11.17
C ASN A 405 26.53 19.18 10.60
N PHE A 406 26.10 18.57 9.50
CA PHE A 406 24.80 18.80 8.88
C PHE A 406 24.08 17.47 8.61
N THR A 407 22.75 17.49 8.79
CA THR A 407 21.84 16.57 8.11
C THR A 407 21.45 17.21 6.79
N VAL A 408 21.54 16.46 5.68
CA VAL A 408 21.17 16.97 4.35
C VAL A 408 19.97 16.18 3.87
N ASP A 409 18.89 16.89 3.58
CA ASP A 409 17.63 16.32 3.07
C ASP A 409 17.11 17.11 1.87
N THR A 410 16.06 16.61 1.24
CA THR A 410 15.24 17.31 0.27
C THR A 410 14.07 18.00 0.97
N VAL A 411 13.59 19.10 0.41
CA VAL A 411 12.40 19.78 0.96
C VAL A 411 11.12 18.96 0.72
N ILE A 412 11.06 18.24 -0.40
CA ILE A 412 10.00 17.26 -0.66
C ILE A 412 10.33 15.97 0.10
N GLU A 413 9.40 15.53 0.94
CA GLU A 413 9.45 14.28 1.70
C GLU A 413 8.83 13.15 0.87
N ASP A 414 9.66 12.51 0.04
CA ASP A 414 9.29 11.39 -0.83
C ASP A 414 10.49 10.42 -0.94
N GLU A 415 10.25 9.12 -1.03
CA GLU A 415 11.31 8.11 -1.12
C GLU A 415 12.23 8.30 -2.35
N ASN A 416 11.68 8.84 -3.43
CA ASN A 416 12.36 9.09 -4.70
C ASN A 416 12.79 10.57 -4.85
N SER A 417 12.65 11.38 -3.80
CA SER A 417 13.05 12.80 -3.77
C SER A 417 14.52 13.04 -4.13
N ALA A 418 15.41 12.08 -3.85
CA ALA A 418 16.83 12.15 -4.21
C ALA A 418 17.10 11.94 -5.71
N ARG A 419 16.06 11.67 -6.51
CA ARG A 419 16.12 11.49 -7.96
C ARG A 419 15.63 12.76 -8.68
N ILE A 420 16.28 13.11 -9.78
CA ILE A 420 15.98 14.31 -10.58
C ILE A 420 16.18 14.00 -12.08
N PHE A 421 15.32 14.54 -12.95
CA PHE A 421 15.50 14.46 -14.41
C PHE A 421 16.47 15.53 -14.94
N PRO A 422 17.25 15.26 -16.00
CA PRO A 422 18.05 16.28 -16.67
C PRO A 422 17.22 17.53 -17.04
N GLY A 423 17.78 18.71 -16.78
CA GLY A 423 17.10 19.99 -17.03
C GLY A 423 16.11 20.42 -15.94
N LEU A 424 15.77 19.54 -14.99
CA LEU A 424 14.94 19.85 -13.82
C LEU A 424 15.80 20.10 -12.59
N SER A 425 15.13 20.33 -11.46
CA SER A 425 15.74 20.77 -10.23
C SER A 425 15.16 20.12 -8.97
N ARG A 426 15.87 20.28 -7.85
CA ARG A 426 15.45 19.83 -6.52
C ARG A 426 15.96 20.75 -5.44
N SER A 427 15.11 21.09 -4.48
CA SER A 427 15.46 21.89 -3.32
C SER A 427 16.01 20.99 -2.21
N PHE A 428 17.22 21.30 -1.71
CA PHE A 428 17.84 20.62 -0.57
C PHE A 428 17.92 21.54 0.64
N ILE A 429 17.78 20.95 1.82
CA ILE A 429 17.96 21.61 3.11
C ILE A 429 19.17 21.02 3.84
N GLY A 430 19.93 21.89 4.51
CA GLY A 430 21.07 21.52 5.33
C GLY A 430 20.81 21.91 6.78
N LEU A 431 20.33 20.96 7.58
CA LEU A 431 20.04 21.15 9.01
C LEU A 431 21.33 21.09 9.80
N GLY A 432 21.82 22.25 10.25
CA GLY A 432 23.05 22.35 11.03
C GLY A 432 22.85 21.83 12.45
N HIS A 433 23.78 21.03 12.95
CA HIS A 433 23.72 20.54 14.32
C HIS A 433 25.08 20.46 15.01
N ASP A 434 25.06 20.47 16.35
CA ASP A 434 26.24 20.30 17.19
C ASP A 434 26.56 18.83 17.47
N GLU A 435 27.56 18.57 18.33
CA GLU A 435 28.02 17.22 18.65
C GLU A 435 26.96 16.33 19.34
N ASN A 436 25.91 16.95 19.88
CA ASN A 436 24.78 16.27 20.53
C ASN A 436 23.52 16.33 19.65
N TYR A 437 23.66 16.63 18.35
CA TYR A 437 22.57 16.70 17.37
C TYR A 437 21.53 17.79 17.66
N THR A 438 21.86 18.75 18.51
CA THR A 438 21.01 19.91 18.79
C THR A 438 21.10 20.89 17.62
N PRO A 439 19.98 21.50 17.17
CA PRO A 439 19.97 22.41 16.03
C PRO A 439 20.87 23.62 16.28
N VAL A 440 21.55 24.04 15.22
CA VAL A 440 22.36 25.26 15.18
C VAL A 440 21.92 26.08 13.99
N ASP A 441 21.37 27.27 14.24
CA ASP A 441 21.03 28.22 13.20
C ASP A 441 22.27 28.59 12.39
N VAL A 442 22.20 28.38 11.08
CA VAL A 442 23.32 28.58 10.15
C VAL A 442 22.88 29.33 8.92
N GLU A 443 23.68 30.31 8.53
CA GLU A 443 23.53 31.04 7.28
C GLU A 443 24.79 30.85 6.41
N GLY A 444 24.65 30.98 5.09
CA GLY A 444 25.78 30.93 4.16
C GLY A 444 26.36 29.53 3.95
N ILE A 445 25.50 28.51 3.90
CA ILE A 445 25.89 27.15 3.52
C ILE A 445 26.48 27.16 2.11
N SER A 446 27.67 26.59 1.94
CA SER A 446 28.23 26.31 0.62
C SER A 446 27.73 24.97 0.13
N TRP A 447 26.97 24.99 -0.96
CA TRP A 447 26.46 23.78 -1.61
C TRP A 447 27.34 23.34 -2.78
N GLN A 448 27.58 22.03 -2.89
CA GLN A 448 28.35 21.43 -3.97
C GLN A 448 27.77 20.08 -4.40
N ALA A 449 27.87 19.78 -5.69
CA ALA A 449 27.58 18.46 -6.26
C ALA A 449 28.88 17.71 -6.56
N LYS A 450 28.99 16.43 -6.18
CA LYS A 450 30.18 15.61 -6.40
C LYS A 450 29.84 14.26 -7.05
N PRO A 451 30.18 14.03 -8.33
CA PRO A 451 30.91 14.93 -9.23
C PRO A 451 30.01 16.07 -9.79
N ALA A 452 30.64 17.19 -10.18
CA ALA A 452 29.95 18.42 -10.59
C ALA A 452 29.52 18.46 -12.07
N ASP A 453 29.82 17.42 -12.85
CA ASP A 453 29.37 17.28 -14.23
C ASP A 453 27.93 16.74 -14.33
N VAL A 454 27.43 16.08 -13.27
CA VAL A 454 26.05 15.60 -13.14
C VAL A 454 25.06 16.75 -12.93
N GLY A 455 25.46 17.77 -12.18
CA GLY A 455 24.65 18.96 -11.91
C GLY A 455 25.37 20.00 -11.06
N SER A 456 24.67 21.08 -10.69
CA SER A 456 25.24 22.14 -9.84
C SER A 456 24.21 22.75 -8.91
N PHE A 457 24.65 23.17 -7.74
CA PHE A 457 23.82 23.91 -6.77
C PHE A 457 23.93 25.43 -6.97
N ASP A 458 22.86 26.15 -6.64
CA ASP A 458 22.91 27.58 -6.36
C ASP A 458 23.21 27.88 -4.89
N GLU A 459 23.12 29.16 -4.49
CA GLU A 459 23.38 29.60 -3.12
C GLU A 459 22.27 29.25 -2.11
N ASN A 460 21.07 28.91 -2.59
CA ASN A 460 19.90 28.59 -1.77
C ASN A 460 19.73 27.07 -1.56
N GLY A 461 20.64 26.24 -2.07
CA GLY A 461 20.53 24.79 -1.97
C GLY A 461 19.67 24.15 -3.06
N VAL A 462 19.39 24.88 -4.14
CA VAL A 462 18.68 24.31 -5.30
C VAL A 462 19.69 23.61 -6.21
N PHE A 463 19.53 22.30 -6.37
CA PHE A 463 20.27 21.50 -7.33
C PHE A 463 19.63 21.59 -8.72
N TYR A 464 20.44 21.88 -9.74
CA TYR A 464 20.05 21.84 -11.15
C TYR A 464 20.73 20.68 -11.86
N ALA A 465 19.94 19.69 -12.28
CA ALA A 465 20.42 18.49 -12.95
C ALA A 465 20.82 18.79 -14.41
N LYS A 466 21.95 18.24 -14.84
CA LYS A 466 22.50 18.46 -16.20
C LYS A 466 22.59 17.20 -17.02
N LYS A 467 23.03 16.10 -16.39
CA LYS A 467 23.32 14.85 -17.08
C LYS A 467 23.04 13.68 -16.15
N SER A 468 22.48 12.62 -16.70
CA SER A 468 22.26 11.35 -16.00
C SER A 468 23.52 10.81 -15.33
N GLY A 469 23.34 10.27 -14.11
CA GLY A 469 24.41 9.72 -13.30
C GLY A 469 24.23 9.97 -11.79
N ALA A 470 25.06 9.29 -10.99
CA ALA A 470 25.07 9.47 -9.54
C ALA A 470 25.94 10.67 -9.12
N SER A 471 25.48 11.43 -8.14
CA SER A 471 26.21 12.52 -7.49
C SER A 471 25.93 12.54 -5.98
N VAL A 472 26.49 13.53 -5.29
CA VAL A 472 26.33 13.76 -3.85
C VAL A 472 26.07 15.24 -3.63
N ALA A 473 24.96 15.56 -2.95
CA ALA A 473 24.71 16.87 -2.35
C ALA A 473 25.64 17.03 -1.16
N GLU A 474 26.46 18.07 -1.11
CA GLU A 474 27.26 18.41 0.06
C GLU A 474 26.91 19.81 0.54
N ALA A 475 26.44 19.92 1.78
CA ALA A 475 26.27 21.17 2.52
C ALA A 475 27.52 21.39 3.38
N GLN A 476 28.17 22.56 3.28
CA GLN A 476 29.41 22.83 4.01
C GLN A 476 29.47 24.26 4.58
N ILE A 477 29.91 24.39 5.84
CA ILE A 477 30.40 25.64 6.42
C ILE A 477 31.74 25.35 7.11
N LYS A 478 32.82 25.99 6.63
CA LYS A 478 34.19 25.76 7.12
C LYS A 478 34.54 24.26 7.12
N SER A 479 34.67 23.63 8.28
CA SER A 479 34.99 22.21 8.44
C SER A 479 33.77 21.31 8.63
N ALA A 480 32.60 21.86 8.99
CA ALA A 480 31.36 21.11 9.15
C ALA A 480 30.77 20.81 7.77
N LYS A 481 30.39 19.54 7.53
CA LYS A 481 29.90 19.08 6.24
C LYS A 481 28.90 17.92 6.39
N GLY A 482 27.76 17.99 5.71
CA GLY A 482 26.82 16.87 5.58
C GLY A 482 26.62 16.50 4.12
N THR A 483 26.15 15.28 3.86
CA THR A 483 25.97 14.81 2.49
C THR A 483 24.73 13.95 2.30
N ARG A 484 24.09 14.06 1.13
CA ARG A 484 23.02 13.15 0.65
C ARG A 484 23.35 12.65 -0.75
N LYS A 485 23.08 11.37 -1.06
CA LYS A 485 23.26 10.85 -2.42
C LYS A 485 22.18 11.44 -3.34
N ILE A 486 22.53 11.66 -4.60
CA ILE A 486 21.62 12.14 -5.65
C ILE A 486 21.75 11.22 -6.85
N THR A 487 20.64 10.92 -7.52
CA THR A 487 20.63 10.25 -8.82
C THR A 487 19.98 11.15 -9.85
N VAL A 488 20.69 11.49 -10.92
CA VAL A 488 20.06 12.09 -12.10
C VAL A 488 19.64 10.97 -13.04
N LEU A 489 18.33 10.87 -13.31
CA LEU A 489 17.69 9.82 -14.11
C LEU A 489 17.95 10.00 -15.62
N GLY A 490 17.32 9.15 -16.44
CA GLY A 490 17.22 9.37 -17.88
C GLY A 490 16.47 10.66 -18.25
N GLU A 491 16.37 10.96 -19.54
CA GLU A 491 15.53 12.08 -20.00
C GLU A 491 14.07 11.85 -19.60
N LEU A 492 13.36 12.93 -19.26
CA LEU A 492 11.94 12.88 -18.92
C LEU A 492 11.15 12.35 -20.13
N ASP A 493 10.41 11.26 -19.93
CA ASP A 493 9.64 10.59 -20.98
C ASP A 493 8.15 10.91 -20.89
N ARG A 494 7.59 10.85 -19.67
CA ARG A 494 6.21 11.25 -19.37
C ARG A 494 6.07 11.86 -17.98
N ILE A 495 4.95 12.52 -17.74
CA ILE A 495 4.54 13.02 -16.42
C ILE A 495 3.15 12.53 -16.10
N GLU A 496 2.88 12.34 -14.81
CA GLU A 496 1.57 11.98 -14.29
C GLU A 496 1.26 12.80 -13.05
N THR A 497 -0.02 13.09 -12.84
CA THR A 497 -0.51 13.67 -11.59
C THR A 497 -0.83 12.56 -10.59
N SER A 498 -0.61 12.81 -9.30
CA SER A 498 -0.92 11.82 -8.25
C SER A 498 -2.42 11.54 -8.10
N GLN A 499 -3.26 12.30 -8.79
CA GLN A 499 -4.69 12.05 -8.97
C GLN A 499 -4.98 11.93 -10.46
N ALA A 500 -5.79 10.95 -10.88
CA ALA A 500 -6.25 10.85 -12.27
C ALA A 500 -7.46 11.75 -12.56
N TYR A 501 -8.17 12.19 -11.52
CA TYR A 501 -9.39 13.00 -11.58
C TYR A 501 -9.64 13.66 -10.22
N ILE A 502 -10.15 14.89 -10.21
CA ILE A 502 -10.59 15.58 -8.98
C ILE A 502 -12.09 15.91 -9.07
N GLY A 503 -12.89 15.34 -8.16
CA GLY A 503 -14.29 15.71 -7.96
C GLY A 503 -14.48 16.46 -6.64
N LEU A 504 -14.99 17.69 -6.70
CA LEU A 504 -15.14 18.59 -5.54
C LEU A 504 -16.58 19.05 -5.32
N GLU A 505 -16.88 19.46 -4.09
CA GLU A 505 -18.07 20.24 -3.74
C GLU A 505 -17.63 21.58 -3.14
N MET A 506 -18.48 22.61 -3.20
CA MET A 506 -18.13 23.93 -2.65
C MET A 506 -17.74 23.83 -1.16
N GLY A 507 -16.58 24.40 -0.80
CA GLY A 507 -16.01 24.33 0.54
C GLY A 507 -15.21 23.06 0.85
N ARG A 508 -15.05 22.15 -0.12
CA ARG A 508 -14.08 21.04 -0.07
C ARG A 508 -12.88 21.38 -0.93
N THR A 509 -11.71 20.89 -0.55
CA THR A 509 -10.45 21.00 -1.31
C THR A 509 -9.92 19.60 -1.60
N ALA A 510 -9.03 19.51 -2.59
CA ALA A 510 -8.24 18.32 -2.87
C ALA A 510 -6.80 18.74 -3.15
N SER A 511 -5.84 17.84 -2.96
CA SER A 511 -4.44 18.10 -3.29
C SER A 511 -3.95 17.14 -4.36
N PHE A 512 -2.98 17.58 -5.16
CA PHE A 512 -2.26 16.73 -6.11
C PHE A 512 -0.78 17.13 -6.18
N SER A 513 0.06 16.20 -6.61
CA SER A 513 1.48 16.37 -6.90
C SER A 513 1.76 15.85 -8.31
N VAL A 514 2.96 16.11 -8.83
CA VAL A 514 3.34 15.71 -10.20
C VAL A 514 4.59 14.83 -10.11
N ASN A 515 4.52 13.65 -10.70
CA ASN A 515 5.64 12.73 -10.84
C ASN A 515 6.07 12.66 -12.31
N GLY A 516 7.38 12.58 -12.53
CA GLY A 516 7.95 12.31 -13.84
C GLY A 516 8.46 10.89 -13.92
N TYR A 517 8.55 10.36 -15.14
CA TYR A 517 9.11 9.05 -15.44
C TYR A 517 10.09 9.15 -16.61
N ASP A 518 11.20 8.43 -16.55
CA ASP A 518 12.03 8.19 -17.73
C ASP A 518 11.50 7.01 -18.54
N LYS A 519 12.10 6.77 -19.71
CA LYS A 519 11.73 5.68 -20.63
C LYS A 519 11.82 4.27 -20.02
N ASP A 520 12.56 4.11 -18.92
CA ASP A 520 12.72 2.84 -18.23
C ASP A 520 11.75 2.72 -17.04
N GLY A 521 10.92 3.74 -16.79
CA GLY A 521 9.92 3.75 -15.73
C GLY A 521 10.48 4.12 -14.36
N TYR A 522 11.70 4.70 -14.27
CA TYR A 522 12.18 5.27 -13.01
C TYR A 522 11.42 6.56 -12.71
N THR A 523 10.85 6.64 -11.50
CA THR A 523 10.06 7.79 -11.08
C THR A 523 10.86 8.79 -10.23
N ALA A 524 10.45 10.05 -10.29
CA ALA A 524 10.84 11.09 -9.33
C ALA A 524 9.76 12.20 -9.23
N PRO A 525 9.53 12.77 -8.03
CA PRO A 525 8.60 13.89 -7.88
C PRO A 525 9.13 15.15 -8.58
N ILE A 526 8.28 15.99 -9.17
CA ILE A 526 8.70 17.22 -9.86
C ILE A 526 8.50 18.43 -8.93
N GLU A 527 9.52 19.30 -8.83
CA GLU A 527 9.41 20.56 -8.10
C GLU A 527 8.39 21.50 -8.75
N ILE A 528 7.59 22.18 -7.95
CA ILE A 528 6.62 23.21 -8.37
C ILE A 528 7.25 24.25 -9.32
N ARG A 529 8.52 24.64 -9.08
CA ARG A 529 9.25 25.62 -9.90
C ARG A 529 9.51 25.15 -11.34
N ASP A 530 9.45 23.85 -11.58
CA ASP A 530 9.67 23.26 -12.91
C ASP A 530 8.35 22.94 -13.64
N ILE A 531 7.21 23.32 -13.06
CA ILE A 531 5.85 23.02 -13.56
C ILE A 531 5.16 24.32 -14.03
N GLU A 532 4.51 24.24 -15.17
CA GLU A 532 3.57 25.25 -15.67
C GLU A 532 2.13 24.69 -15.63
N LEU A 533 1.20 25.44 -15.03
CA LEU A 533 -0.21 25.06 -14.93
C LEU A 533 -1.09 25.99 -15.77
N GLU A 534 -1.97 25.41 -16.58
CA GLU A 534 -3.05 26.12 -17.28
C GLU A 534 -4.41 25.54 -16.84
N TYR A 535 -5.33 26.39 -16.37
CA TYR A 535 -6.69 25.99 -15.97
C TYR A 535 -7.66 27.18 -16.04
N ASP A 536 -8.97 26.93 -15.92
CA ASP A 536 -9.98 27.99 -15.86
C ASP A 536 -10.13 28.55 -14.42
N GLU A 537 -9.51 29.70 -14.16
CA GLU A 537 -9.57 30.44 -12.88
C GLU A 537 -11.01 30.84 -12.47
N ALA A 538 -11.98 30.83 -13.39
CA ALA A 538 -13.38 31.07 -13.05
C ALA A 538 -14.07 29.81 -12.48
N VAL A 539 -13.41 28.65 -12.53
CA VAL A 539 -13.91 27.38 -12.00
C VAL A 539 -13.20 27.00 -10.71
N ILE A 540 -11.87 27.07 -10.71
CA ILE A 540 -11.02 26.69 -9.57
C ILE A 540 -9.91 27.71 -9.33
N SER A 541 -9.35 27.70 -8.13
CA SER A 541 -8.02 28.24 -7.85
C SER A 541 -7.09 27.12 -7.40
N VAL A 542 -5.79 27.30 -7.61
CA VAL A 542 -4.74 26.36 -7.22
C VAL A 542 -3.72 27.10 -6.35
N GLU A 543 -3.44 26.56 -5.17
CA GLU A 543 -2.47 27.10 -4.21
C GLU A 543 -1.29 26.12 -4.04
N GLU A 544 -0.09 26.65 -3.83
CA GLU A 544 1.12 25.85 -3.59
C GLU A 544 1.27 25.54 -2.10
N ASN A 545 1.48 24.27 -1.76
CA ASN A 545 1.80 23.83 -0.41
C ASN A 545 3.32 23.81 -0.19
N GLN A 546 3.74 23.89 1.08
CA GLN A 546 5.17 23.86 1.44
C GLN A 546 5.83 22.50 1.19
N ASP A 547 5.04 21.44 1.13
CA ASP A 547 5.46 20.05 0.90
C ASP A 547 5.71 19.74 -0.60
N GLY A 548 5.56 20.72 -1.49
CA GLY A 548 5.72 20.53 -2.93
C GLY A 548 4.45 20.04 -3.66
N SER A 549 3.30 19.96 -2.98
CA SER A 549 2.00 19.67 -3.59
C SER A 549 1.20 20.93 -3.93
N TYR A 550 0.14 20.76 -4.73
CA TYR A 550 -0.84 21.79 -5.04
C TYR A 550 -2.16 21.49 -4.32
N MET A 551 -2.84 22.51 -3.81
CA MET A 551 -4.21 22.44 -3.30
C MET A 551 -5.18 23.09 -4.29
N VAL A 552 -6.23 22.36 -4.67
CA VAL A 552 -7.28 22.81 -5.59
C VAL A 552 -8.51 23.24 -4.79
N LEU A 553 -9.01 24.45 -5.05
CA LEU A 553 -10.19 25.02 -4.42
C LEU A 553 -11.28 25.35 -5.46
N PRO A 554 -12.55 25.06 -5.18
CA PRO A 554 -13.66 25.43 -6.05
C PRO A 554 -14.03 26.92 -5.92
N GLU A 555 -14.20 27.62 -7.04
CA GLU A 555 -14.62 29.03 -7.10
C GLU A 555 -16.12 29.21 -7.42
N LYS A 556 -16.83 28.13 -7.78
CA LYS A 556 -18.27 28.13 -8.05
C LYS A 556 -18.94 26.82 -7.66
N ASP A 557 -20.26 26.86 -7.41
CA ASP A 557 -21.04 25.69 -6.97
C ASP A 557 -21.12 24.56 -8.00
N SER A 558 -20.92 24.85 -9.29
CA SER A 558 -20.86 23.83 -10.34
C SER A 558 -20.04 24.23 -11.56
N GLY A 559 -19.26 23.29 -12.09
CA GLY A 559 -18.63 23.35 -13.41
C GLY A 559 -17.54 22.31 -13.58
N SER A 560 -16.85 22.36 -14.71
CA SER A 560 -15.71 21.50 -15.02
C SER A 560 -14.59 22.34 -15.63
N THR A 561 -13.36 21.88 -15.41
CA THR A 561 -12.16 22.38 -16.08
C THR A 561 -11.14 21.25 -16.15
N THR A 562 -10.03 21.47 -16.84
CA THR A 562 -8.89 20.55 -16.84
C THR A 562 -7.68 21.36 -16.43
N ILE A 563 -6.94 20.88 -15.42
CA ILE A 563 -5.62 21.40 -15.10
C ILE A 563 -4.66 20.75 -16.07
N LYS A 564 -4.16 21.52 -17.03
CA LYS A 564 -3.08 21.10 -17.92
C LYS A 564 -1.75 21.39 -17.25
N VAL A 565 -1.05 20.33 -16.88
CA VAL A 565 0.27 20.34 -16.26
C VAL A 565 1.31 20.20 -17.36
N THR A 566 2.28 21.12 -17.43
CA THR A 566 3.38 21.07 -18.39
C THR A 566 4.72 21.05 -17.66
N VAL A 567 5.59 20.10 -18.02
CA VAL A 567 6.98 20.01 -17.54
C VAL A 567 7.87 19.78 -18.74
N GLN A 568 8.77 20.72 -19.03
CA GLN A 568 9.53 20.76 -20.29
C GLN A 568 8.59 20.69 -21.51
N ASP A 569 8.64 19.62 -22.31
CA ASP A 569 7.78 19.37 -23.47
C ASP A 569 6.68 18.32 -23.20
N LYS A 570 6.57 17.84 -21.95
CA LYS A 570 5.59 16.82 -21.53
C LYS A 570 4.37 17.47 -20.92
N VAL A 571 3.20 16.88 -21.19
CA VAL A 571 1.90 17.38 -20.74
C VAL A 571 1.14 16.26 -20.04
N ALA A 572 0.48 16.57 -18.93
CA ALA A 572 -0.54 15.73 -18.31
C ALA A 572 -1.80 16.56 -18.10
N ASN A 573 -2.96 15.94 -18.27
CA ASN A 573 -4.26 16.58 -18.08
C ASN A 573 -4.94 15.99 -16.86
N LEU A 574 -5.23 16.83 -15.87
CA LEU A 574 -5.98 16.45 -14.67
C LEU A 574 -7.39 17.04 -14.73
N PRO A 575 -8.41 16.23 -15.06
CA PRO A 575 -9.77 16.70 -15.12
C PRO A 575 -10.31 17.04 -13.72
N VAL A 576 -11.00 18.17 -13.62
CA VAL A 576 -11.60 18.66 -12.37
C VAL A 576 -13.08 18.96 -12.58
N THR A 577 -13.94 18.46 -11.69
CA THR A 577 -15.35 18.83 -11.65
C THR A 577 -15.76 19.34 -10.28
N ILE A 578 -16.73 20.26 -10.29
CA ILE A 578 -17.31 20.83 -9.10
C ILE A 578 -18.82 20.61 -9.13
N GLY A 579 -19.33 20.09 -8.02
CA GLY A 579 -20.74 19.80 -7.82
C GLY A 579 -21.25 18.72 -8.77
N LEU A 580 -22.53 18.42 -8.63
CA LEU A 580 -23.24 17.52 -9.53
C LEU A 580 -24.39 18.29 -10.20
N SER A 581 -24.59 18.03 -11.49
CA SER A 581 -25.76 18.51 -12.23
C SER A 581 -26.88 17.47 -12.16
N THR A 582 -28.11 17.92 -11.94
CA THR A 582 -29.30 17.05 -11.90
C THR A 582 -29.86 16.90 -13.31
N VAL A 583 -29.94 15.66 -13.81
CA VAL A 583 -30.59 15.31 -15.08
C VAL A 583 -31.91 14.60 -14.79
N ASN A 584 -33.00 15.04 -15.43
CA ASN A 584 -34.29 14.37 -15.34
C ASN A 584 -34.33 13.19 -16.33
N ILE A 585 -34.67 12.01 -15.82
CA ILE A 585 -34.76 10.76 -16.58
C ILE A 585 -36.20 10.42 -16.91
N SER A 586 -37.13 10.65 -15.98
CA SER A 586 -38.55 10.41 -16.20
C SER A 586 -39.39 11.25 -15.24
N GLU A 587 -40.27 12.07 -15.79
CA GLU A 587 -41.32 12.80 -15.06
C GLU A 587 -42.53 11.90 -14.74
N PHE A 588 -42.57 10.66 -15.26
CA PHE A 588 -43.71 9.74 -15.10
C PHE A 588 -45.06 10.29 -15.60
N GLU A 589 -45.03 11.11 -16.66
CA GLU A 589 -46.23 11.69 -17.27
C GLU A 589 -47.09 10.69 -18.07
N ASP A 590 -46.51 9.57 -18.47
CA ASP A 590 -47.25 8.43 -19.02
C ASP A 590 -46.61 7.08 -18.63
N ALA A 591 -47.39 6.00 -18.77
CA ALA A 591 -47.00 4.65 -18.34
C ALA A 591 -46.18 3.88 -19.40
N SER A 592 -45.85 4.48 -20.54
CA SER A 592 -45.11 3.79 -21.61
C SER A 592 -43.71 3.43 -21.15
N GLY A 593 -43.25 2.22 -21.51
CA GLY A 593 -41.94 1.72 -21.08
C GLY A 593 -41.90 1.20 -19.64
N TRP A 594 -42.99 1.31 -18.87
CA TRP A 594 -43.10 0.78 -17.51
C TRP A 594 -44.07 -0.39 -17.44
N SER A 595 -43.80 -1.33 -16.54
CA SER A 595 -44.68 -2.46 -16.25
C SER A 595 -44.54 -2.88 -14.79
N VAL A 596 -45.55 -3.55 -14.24
CA VAL A 596 -45.47 -4.11 -12.88
C VAL A 596 -45.33 -5.60 -12.91
N THR A 597 -44.30 -6.11 -12.22
CA THR A 597 -44.12 -7.53 -11.92
C THR A 597 -44.09 -7.74 -10.41
N LYS A 598 -44.24 -8.98 -9.94
CA LYS A 598 -44.44 -9.27 -8.51
C LYS A 598 -43.74 -10.54 -8.08
N PHE A 599 -43.30 -10.57 -6.82
CA PHE A 599 -42.70 -11.75 -6.20
C PHE A 599 -43.16 -11.90 -4.75
N PRO A 600 -43.54 -13.11 -4.28
CA PRO A 600 -43.79 -14.31 -5.08
C PRO A 600 -45.08 -14.12 -5.91
N ALA A 601 -45.43 -15.08 -6.77
CA ALA A 601 -46.59 -14.96 -7.66
C ALA A 601 -47.94 -14.68 -6.95
N VAL A 602 -48.03 -14.94 -5.64
CA VAL A 602 -49.21 -14.71 -4.79
C VAL A 602 -49.35 -13.28 -4.27
N VAL A 603 -48.31 -12.43 -4.38
CA VAL A 603 -48.41 -11.00 -4.08
C VAL A 603 -49.30 -10.36 -5.13
N ASP A 604 -50.16 -9.43 -4.74
CA ASP A 604 -50.86 -8.58 -5.71
C ASP A 604 -50.12 -7.26 -5.88
N ALA A 605 -49.99 -6.84 -7.14
CA ALA A 605 -49.34 -5.59 -7.50
C ALA A 605 -49.96 -5.06 -8.80
N SER A 606 -50.18 -3.75 -8.87
CA SER A 606 -50.65 -3.06 -10.07
C SER A 606 -50.01 -1.69 -10.19
N MET A 607 -50.04 -1.10 -11.40
CA MET A 607 -49.73 0.30 -11.61
C MET A 607 -50.92 1.05 -12.19
N GLU A 608 -51.02 2.32 -11.86
CA GLU A 608 -51.97 3.26 -12.47
C GLU A 608 -51.39 4.67 -12.50
N MET A 609 -51.83 5.45 -13.48
CA MET A 609 -51.51 6.88 -13.57
C MET A 609 -52.42 7.65 -12.61
N VAL A 610 -51.83 8.51 -11.78
CA VAL A 610 -52.53 9.35 -10.81
C VAL A 610 -52.03 10.79 -10.86
N GLU A 611 -52.62 11.67 -10.06
CA GLU A 611 -52.10 13.03 -9.87
C GLU A 611 -50.73 12.98 -9.16
N GLY A 612 -49.71 13.55 -9.80
CA GLY A 612 -48.34 13.60 -9.32
C GLY A 612 -48.07 14.78 -8.40
N ARG A 613 -46.79 15.00 -8.08
CA ARG A 613 -46.29 16.21 -7.42
C ARG A 613 -46.37 17.40 -8.36
N VAL A 614 -46.04 17.18 -9.63
CA VAL A 614 -46.23 18.11 -10.75
C VAL A 614 -46.79 17.29 -11.91
N GLY A 615 -47.97 17.63 -12.42
CA GLY A 615 -48.57 16.86 -13.52
C GLY A 615 -49.10 15.49 -13.07
N ASN A 616 -48.76 14.43 -13.80
CA ASN A 616 -49.13 13.06 -13.45
C ASN A 616 -47.99 12.36 -12.70
N GLY A 617 -48.31 11.30 -11.98
CA GLY A 617 -47.33 10.41 -11.37
C GLY A 617 -47.74 8.95 -11.53
N LEU A 618 -46.79 8.04 -11.34
CA LEU A 618 -47.02 6.61 -11.49
C LEU A 618 -47.18 5.95 -10.12
N GLN A 619 -48.40 5.52 -9.80
CA GLN A 619 -48.71 4.82 -8.57
C GLN A 619 -48.47 3.32 -8.72
N VAL A 620 -47.76 2.73 -7.76
CA VAL A 620 -47.63 1.28 -7.59
C VAL A 620 -48.43 0.86 -6.36
N ASN A 621 -49.46 0.06 -6.58
CA ASN A 621 -50.24 -0.58 -5.53
C ASN A 621 -49.64 -1.97 -5.24
N TYR A 622 -49.58 -2.36 -3.97
CA TYR A 622 -49.10 -3.69 -3.57
C TYR A 622 -49.84 -4.25 -2.36
N ASP A 623 -49.94 -5.58 -2.29
CA ASP A 623 -50.45 -6.31 -1.14
C ASP A 623 -49.42 -7.34 -0.65
N PHE A 624 -48.76 -7.01 0.47
CA PHE A 624 -47.78 -7.86 1.14
C PHE A 624 -48.39 -8.68 2.28
N SER A 625 -49.73 -8.70 2.43
CA SER A 625 -50.46 -9.50 3.41
C SER A 625 -50.74 -10.95 2.95
N THR A 626 -50.45 -11.26 1.69
CA THR A 626 -50.81 -12.53 1.05
C THR A 626 -49.77 -13.64 1.23
N SER A 627 -48.59 -13.32 1.79
CA SER A 627 -47.49 -14.26 2.02
C SER A 627 -46.58 -13.83 3.17
N THR A 628 -45.93 -14.79 3.82
CA THR A 628 -44.91 -14.57 4.84
C THR A 628 -43.48 -14.70 4.31
N ALA A 629 -43.30 -14.94 3.00
CA ALA A 629 -42.00 -14.94 2.33
C ALA A 629 -41.45 -13.50 2.17
N THR A 630 -40.40 -13.30 1.37
CA THR A 630 -40.05 -11.95 0.89
C THR A 630 -41.04 -11.53 -0.19
N ARG A 631 -41.64 -10.34 -0.09
CA ARG A 631 -42.69 -9.83 -0.99
C ARG A 631 -42.21 -8.54 -1.64
N ALA A 632 -42.31 -8.44 -2.95
CA ALA A 632 -41.89 -7.28 -3.72
C ALA A 632 -42.86 -6.99 -4.86
N ALA A 633 -43.07 -5.70 -5.12
CA ALA A 633 -43.81 -5.20 -6.27
C ALA A 633 -42.85 -4.37 -7.13
N TYR A 634 -42.45 -4.89 -8.28
CA TYR A 634 -41.45 -4.25 -9.14
C TYR A 634 -42.10 -3.36 -10.18
N LEU A 635 -41.76 -2.08 -10.15
CA LEU A 635 -41.93 -1.20 -11.29
C LEU A 635 -40.72 -1.36 -12.21
N GLN A 636 -40.93 -2.01 -13.35
CA GLN A 636 -39.89 -2.46 -14.26
C GLN A 636 -39.88 -1.62 -15.54
N ALA A 637 -38.70 -1.12 -15.91
CA ALA A 637 -38.44 -0.48 -17.19
C ALA A 637 -38.26 -1.53 -18.30
N SER A 638 -38.92 -1.33 -19.44
CA SER A 638 -38.85 -2.20 -20.63
C SER A 638 -39.01 -1.39 -21.93
N PRO A 639 -37.94 -1.20 -22.73
CA PRO A 639 -36.57 -1.64 -22.48
C PRO A 639 -35.96 -0.97 -21.23
N ARG A 640 -34.83 -1.48 -20.75
CA ARG A 640 -34.08 -0.83 -19.68
C ARG A 640 -33.70 0.59 -20.12
N ILE A 641 -33.70 1.53 -19.19
CA ILE A 641 -33.45 2.95 -19.48
C ILE A 641 -31.96 3.22 -19.28
N GLU A 642 -31.27 3.56 -20.34
CA GLU A 642 -29.88 4.02 -20.27
C GLU A 642 -29.81 5.35 -19.51
N LEU A 643 -28.92 5.43 -18.52
CA LEU A 643 -28.69 6.63 -17.73
C LEU A 643 -27.50 7.39 -18.33
N PRO A 644 -27.68 8.66 -18.75
CA PRO A 644 -26.63 9.40 -19.43
C PRO A 644 -25.51 9.84 -18.47
N GLY A 645 -24.25 9.73 -18.93
CA GLY A 645 -23.05 10.20 -18.23
C GLY A 645 -22.66 9.38 -17.01
N ASP A 646 -21.64 9.87 -16.28
CA ASP A 646 -21.03 9.18 -15.14
C ASP A 646 -21.88 9.35 -13.87
N VAL A 647 -23.04 8.70 -13.84
CA VAL A 647 -24.04 8.82 -12.77
C VAL A 647 -23.44 8.53 -11.40
N GLN A 648 -23.48 9.52 -10.50
CA GLN A 648 -23.01 9.39 -9.12
C GLN A 648 -24.16 9.06 -8.17
N LYS A 649 -25.36 9.60 -8.45
CA LYS A 649 -26.55 9.34 -7.63
C LYS A 649 -27.79 9.18 -8.50
N ILE A 650 -28.70 8.33 -8.06
CA ILE A 650 -30.04 8.16 -8.63
C ILE A 650 -31.08 8.44 -7.55
N GLY A 651 -32.10 9.23 -7.88
CA GLY A 651 -33.13 9.62 -6.93
C GLY A 651 -34.47 9.95 -7.58
N LEU A 652 -35.52 10.02 -6.77
CA LEU A 652 -36.88 10.31 -7.23
C LEU A 652 -37.74 10.86 -6.10
N TRP A 653 -38.81 11.55 -6.45
CA TRP A 653 -39.86 11.93 -5.50
C TRP A 653 -40.82 10.77 -5.25
N VAL A 654 -41.11 10.52 -3.97
CA VAL A 654 -41.99 9.44 -3.54
C VAL A 654 -43.07 9.99 -2.62
N HIS A 655 -44.33 9.80 -3.02
CA HIS A 655 -45.46 10.02 -2.12
C HIS A 655 -45.65 8.77 -1.25
N GLY A 656 -45.26 8.86 0.01
CA GLY A 656 -45.34 7.74 0.96
C GLY A 656 -46.75 7.49 1.48
N ASP A 657 -47.04 6.23 1.84
CA ASP A 657 -48.27 5.79 2.53
C ASP A 657 -48.07 5.60 4.05
N GLY A 658 -46.84 5.79 4.54
CA GLY A 658 -46.45 5.61 5.94
C GLY A 658 -46.41 4.16 6.42
N LYS A 659 -46.45 3.17 5.51
CA LYS A 659 -46.52 1.75 5.88
C LYS A 659 -45.17 1.08 6.11
N GLY A 660 -44.07 1.76 5.79
CA GLY A 660 -42.72 1.33 6.15
C GLY A 660 -42.01 0.42 5.15
N ALA A 661 -42.53 0.26 3.92
CA ALA A 661 -41.89 -0.57 2.90
C ALA A 661 -40.43 -0.16 2.63
N TRP A 662 -39.55 -1.13 2.40
CA TRP A 662 -38.16 -0.89 2.00
C TRP A 662 -38.12 -0.58 0.51
N LEU A 663 -37.71 0.63 0.11
CA LEU A 663 -37.69 1.07 -1.29
C LEU A 663 -36.29 0.93 -1.89
N ARG A 664 -36.21 0.25 -3.04
CA ARG A 664 -34.95 -0.12 -3.70
C ARG A 664 -35.00 0.12 -5.20
N THR A 665 -33.84 0.15 -5.84
CA THR A 665 -33.68 0.18 -7.30
C THR A 665 -32.60 -0.80 -7.75
N VAL A 666 -32.65 -1.27 -9.00
CA VAL A 666 -31.61 -2.09 -9.64
C VAL A 666 -31.13 -1.42 -10.91
N ILE A 667 -29.81 -1.29 -11.03
CA ILE A 667 -29.11 -0.84 -12.22
C ILE A 667 -28.22 -1.96 -12.76
N GLU A 668 -27.91 -1.93 -14.05
CA GLU A 668 -26.96 -2.81 -14.72
C GLU A 668 -25.85 -1.97 -15.37
N ASP A 669 -24.60 -2.36 -15.20
CA ASP A 669 -23.46 -1.70 -15.85
C ASP A 669 -23.17 -2.27 -17.26
N ALA A 670 -22.17 -1.71 -17.95
CA ALA A 670 -21.79 -2.15 -19.29
C ALA A 670 -21.32 -3.62 -19.38
N THR A 671 -20.90 -4.21 -18.25
CA THR A 671 -20.46 -5.62 -18.18
C THR A 671 -21.64 -6.60 -17.99
N GLY A 672 -22.85 -6.09 -17.74
CA GLY A 672 -24.02 -6.90 -17.40
C GLY A 672 -24.16 -7.17 -15.90
N THR A 673 -23.36 -6.53 -15.04
CA THR A 673 -23.42 -6.70 -13.59
C THR A 673 -24.57 -5.89 -13.00
N ASN A 674 -25.40 -6.53 -12.17
CA ASN A 674 -26.58 -5.90 -11.57
C ASN A 674 -26.32 -5.43 -10.13
N TYR A 675 -26.51 -4.13 -9.87
CA TYR A 675 -26.34 -3.52 -8.55
C TYR A 675 -27.70 -3.16 -7.96
N THR A 676 -27.97 -3.62 -6.73
CA THR A 676 -29.23 -3.31 -6.02
C THR A 676 -29.01 -2.25 -4.97
N LEU A 677 -29.52 -1.04 -5.20
CA LEU A 677 -29.34 0.12 -4.34
C LEU A 677 -30.55 0.35 -3.44
N THR A 678 -30.32 0.82 -2.21
CA THR A 678 -31.38 1.22 -1.28
C THR A 678 -31.67 2.71 -1.43
N LEU A 679 -32.89 3.06 -1.87
CA LEU A 679 -33.35 4.45 -1.94
C LEU A 679 -33.87 4.94 -0.59
N SER A 680 -34.57 4.08 0.16
CA SER A 680 -34.96 4.36 1.55
C SER A 680 -35.20 3.06 2.28
N SER A 681 -34.56 2.86 3.43
CA SER A 681 -34.71 1.65 4.26
C SER A 681 -36.14 1.43 4.76
N GLN A 682 -36.92 2.49 4.94
CA GLN A 682 -38.36 2.44 5.30
C GLN A 682 -39.11 3.65 4.75
N VAL A 683 -40.25 3.44 4.10
CA VAL A 683 -41.19 4.51 3.70
C VAL A 683 -42.22 4.75 4.81
N ASN A 684 -41.80 5.42 5.89
CA ASN A 684 -42.61 5.67 7.08
C ASN A 684 -43.26 7.07 7.14
N TRP A 685 -43.21 7.82 6.03
CA TRP A 685 -43.82 9.14 5.91
C TRP A 685 -45.08 9.08 5.04
N THR A 686 -45.93 10.08 5.21
CA THR A 686 -47.02 10.39 4.27
C THR A 686 -46.69 11.68 3.51
N GLY A 687 -47.11 11.77 2.25
CA GLY A 687 -46.79 12.92 1.40
C GLY A 687 -45.50 12.75 0.60
N TRP A 688 -45.13 13.78 -0.16
CA TRP A 688 -43.96 13.78 -1.05
C TRP A 688 -42.63 13.96 -0.29
N LYS A 689 -41.68 13.08 -0.57
CA LYS A 689 -40.29 13.17 -0.10
C LYS A 689 -39.34 12.73 -1.21
N TYR A 690 -38.27 13.48 -1.43
CA TYR A 690 -37.19 13.04 -2.33
C TYR A 690 -36.30 12.02 -1.64
N VAL A 691 -35.97 10.94 -2.34
CA VAL A 691 -35.05 9.90 -1.87
C VAL A 691 -34.00 9.65 -2.95
N GLU A 692 -32.77 9.36 -2.54
CA GLU A 692 -31.64 9.14 -3.45
C GLU A 692 -30.72 8.04 -2.93
N ALA A 693 -29.99 7.40 -3.84
CA ALA A 693 -28.95 6.42 -3.56
C ALA A 693 -27.68 6.79 -4.33
N THR A 694 -26.52 6.57 -3.71
CA THR A 694 -25.21 6.74 -4.35
C THR A 694 -24.84 5.45 -5.09
N LEU A 695 -24.29 5.58 -6.28
CA LEU A 695 -23.78 4.45 -7.05
C LEU A 695 -22.42 4.02 -6.46
N PRO A 696 -22.13 2.71 -6.37
CA PRO A 696 -20.83 2.23 -5.90
C PRO A 696 -19.72 2.61 -6.90
N GLU A 697 -18.51 2.80 -6.37
CA GLU A 697 -17.30 3.00 -7.17
C GLU A 697 -17.01 1.74 -8.03
N GLY A 698 -16.32 1.92 -9.16
CA GLY A 698 -15.93 0.83 -10.07
C GLY A 698 -16.98 0.45 -11.14
N ILE A 699 -18.14 1.09 -11.17
CA ILE A 699 -19.17 0.87 -12.19
C ILE A 699 -18.66 1.23 -13.59
N GLN A 700 -18.99 0.38 -14.57
CA GLN A 700 -18.69 0.60 -15.99
C GLN A 700 -19.87 1.21 -16.74
N TYR A 701 -19.67 2.32 -17.44
CA TYR A 701 -20.71 3.00 -18.22
C TYR A 701 -20.77 2.48 -19.68
N PRO A 702 -21.94 2.49 -20.34
CA PRO A 702 -23.22 3.05 -19.88
C PRO A 702 -23.93 2.19 -18.83
N VAL A 703 -24.66 2.85 -17.92
CA VAL A 703 -25.47 2.20 -16.88
C VAL A 703 -26.94 2.22 -17.27
N ASN A 704 -27.63 1.10 -17.06
CA ASN A 704 -29.03 0.92 -17.41
C ASN A 704 -29.89 0.73 -16.16
N LEU A 705 -30.91 1.56 -15.96
CA LEU A 705 -31.94 1.34 -14.95
C LEU A 705 -32.86 0.19 -15.36
N TRP A 706 -32.98 -0.79 -14.47
CA TRP A 706 -33.86 -1.95 -14.67
C TRP A 706 -35.20 -1.81 -13.94
N ARG A 707 -35.19 -1.53 -12.62
CA ARG A 707 -36.44 -1.54 -11.83
C ARG A 707 -36.35 -0.77 -10.51
N ILE A 708 -37.48 -0.20 -10.09
CA ILE A 708 -37.70 0.47 -8.79
C ILE A 708 -38.79 -0.31 -8.04
N TYR A 709 -38.63 -0.59 -6.74
CA TYR A 709 -39.57 -1.47 -6.06
C TYR A 709 -39.62 -1.31 -4.54
N PRO A 710 -40.83 -1.29 -3.92
CA PRO A 710 -41.00 -1.64 -2.51
C PRO A 710 -40.83 -3.14 -2.29
N VAL A 711 -40.21 -3.50 -1.17
CA VAL A 711 -40.05 -4.88 -0.69
C VAL A 711 -40.26 -4.98 0.82
N GLU A 712 -40.82 -6.11 1.26
CA GLU A 712 -40.95 -6.49 2.66
C GLU A 712 -40.38 -7.89 2.88
N THR A 713 -39.43 -8.00 3.81
CA THR A 713 -38.74 -9.25 4.15
C THR A 713 -39.15 -9.76 5.52
N ASN A 714 -39.73 -8.91 6.39
CA ASN A 714 -40.22 -9.33 7.69
C ASN A 714 -41.55 -10.06 7.55
N ARG A 715 -41.59 -11.30 8.04
CA ARG A 715 -42.78 -12.14 7.99
C ARG A 715 -43.94 -11.61 8.85
N ASN A 716 -43.64 -10.80 9.87
CA ASN A 716 -44.62 -10.31 10.83
C ASN A 716 -45.36 -9.06 10.33
N ASP A 717 -44.80 -8.33 9.37
CA ASP A 717 -45.35 -7.07 8.88
C ASP A 717 -46.22 -7.34 7.66
N GLN A 718 -47.52 -7.49 7.86
CA GLN A 718 -48.49 -7.88 6.83
C GLN A 718 -49.42 -6.70 6.52
N TYR A 719 -49.25 -6.07 5.35
CA TYR A 719 -49.99 -4.88 4.95
C TYR A 719 -50.11 -4.78 3.44
N SER A 720 -51.08 -3.99 2.99
CA SER A 720 -51.14 -3.45 1.63
C SER A 720 -50.82 -1.97 1.66
N GLY A 721 -50.32 -1.45 0.56
CA GLY A 721 -49.85 -0.08 0.44
C GLY A 721 -49.86 0.43 -0.99
N GLN A 722 -49.51 1.70 -1.12
CA GLN A 722 -49.40 2.38 -2.40
C GLN A 722 -48.29 3.43 -2.32
N LEU A 723 -47.42 3.47 -3.33
CA LEU A 723 -46.40 4.50 -3.46
C LEU A 723 -46.58 5.18 -4.82
N ILE A 724 -46.54 6.51 -4.83
CA ILE A 724 -46.57 7.29 -6.08
C ILE A 724 -45.15 7.78 -6.35
N PHE A 725 -44.66 7.52 -7.55
CA PHE A 725 -43.36 7.95 -8.03
C PHE A 725 -43.49 9.10 -9.01
N ASP A 726 -42.60 10.08 -8.87
CA ASP A 726 -42.54 11.28 -9.70
C ASP A 726 -41.07 11.76 -9.79
N ASP A 727 -40.72 12.50 -10.84
CA ASP A 727 -39.41 13.18 -11.00
C ASP A 727 -38.19 12.25 -10.76
N LEU A 728 -38.07 11.15 -11.51
CA LEU A 728 -36.85 10.33 -11.51
C LEU A 728 -35.70 11.12 -12.11
N THR A 729 -34.65 11.28 -11.31
CA THR A 729 -33.49 12.11 -11.60
C THR A 729 -32.21 11.36 -11.30
N ILE A 730 -31.14 11.75 -11.99
CA ILE A 730 -29.78 11.36 -11.67
C ILE A 730 -28.95 12.60 -11.41
N LYS A 731 -27.84 12.42 -10.71
CA LYS A 731 -26.82 13.43 -10.53
C LYS A 731 -25.54 12.97 -11.21
N VAL A 732 -25.07 13.77 -12.17
CA VAL A 732 -23.86 13.51 -12.96
C VAL A 732 -22.89 14.67 -12.78
N PRO A 733 -21.58 14.43 -12.75
CA PRO A 733 -20.62 15.51 -12.83
C PRO A 733 -20.83 16.27 -14.15
N PRO A 734 -20.58 17.59 -14.19
CA PRO A 734 -20.54 18.33 -15.45
C PRO A 734 -19.60 17.64 -16.44
N SER A 735 -20.02 17.55 -17.70
CA SER A 735 -19.19 16.93 -18.75
C SER A 735 -17.85 17.66 -18.87
N ILE A 736 -16.78 16.89 -18.91
CA ILE A 736 -15.45 17.38 -19.29
C ILE A 736 -15.30 17.11 -20.79
N GLU A 737 -14.68 18.02 -21.53
CA GLU A 737 -14.25 17.71 -22.89
C GLU A 737 -13.24 16.57 -22.80
N ALA A 738 -13.57 15.41 -23.37
CA ALA A 738 -12.66 14.28 -23.41
C ALA A 738 -11.33 14.74 -24.01
N SER A 739 -10.24 14.63 -23.25
CA SER A 739 -8.90 14.84 -23.78
C SER A 739 -8.69 13.85 -24.92
N GLU A 740 -8.07 14.29 -26.01
CA GLU A 740 -7.61 13.37 -27.05
C GLU A 740 -6.77 12.28 -26.37
N GLU A 741 -7.18 11.01 -26.49
CA GLU A 741 -6.41 9.89 -25.95
C GLU A 741 -5.00 9.94 -26.55
N GLU A 742 -3.99 10.07 -25.70
CA GLU A 742 -2.61 10.02 -26.15
C GLU A 742 -2.34 8.67 -26.80
N ALA A 743 -1.71 8.68 -27.97
CA ALA A 743 -1.33 7.46 -28.66
C ALA A 743 -0.42 6.62 -27.74
N GLN A 744 -0.79 5.36 -27.50
CA GLN A 744 -0.02 4.45 -26.67
C GLN A 744 1.43 4.37 -27.21
N THR A 745 2.40 4.64 -26.34
CA THR A 745 3.82 4.57 -26.72
C THR A 745 4.22 3.10 -26.84
N GLU A 746 4.76 2.71 -28.00
CA GLU A 746 5.24 1.34 -28.24
C GLU A 746 6.49 1.06 -27.40
N ASP A 747 6.47 0.01 -26.58
CA ASP A 747 7.67 -0.48 -25.89
C ASP A 747 8.44 -1.46 -26.80
N PRO A 748 9.78 -1.31 -26.95
CA PRO A 748 10.60 -2.13 -27.84
C PRO A 748 10.71 -3.61 -27.47
N ILE A 749 10.26 -4.02 -26.27
CA ILE A 749 10.17 -5.44 -25.91
C ILE A 749 9.12 -6.12 -26.78
N ILE A 750 7.97 -5.49 -27.02
CA ILE A 750 6.95 -6.05 -27.91
C ILE A 750 7.38 -5.81 -29.35
N VAL A 751 7.66 -6.88 -30.09
CA VAL A 751 8.14 -6.76 -31.46
C VAL A 751 7.04 -6.25 -32.39
N GLN A 752 7.35 -5.18 -33.12
CA GLN A 752 6.54 -4.61 -34.19
C GLN A 752 7.32 -4.67 -35.50
N ASN A 753 6.67 -5.13 -36.56
CA ASN A 753 7.22 -5.26 -37.90
C ASN A 753 8.51 -6.09 -38.03
N GLU A 754 8.76 -6.98 -37.05
CA GLU A 754 9.87 -7.93 -36.99
C GLU A 754 9.39 -9.25 -36.35
N VAL A 755 10.19 -10.31 -36.48
CA VAL A 755 10.03 -11.57 -35.75
C VAL A 755 11.18 -11.74 -34.77
N ILE A 756 11.00 -12.54 -33.72
CA ILE A 756 12.08 -12.91 -32.80
C ILE A 756 13.15 -13.70 -33.58
N GLY A 757 14.35 -13.12 -33.67
CA GLY A 757 15.49 -13.67 -34.42
C GLY A 757 16.05 -14.97 -33.82
N ASP A 758 16.73 -15.75 -34.66
CA ASP A 758 17.31 -17.06 -34.31
C ASP A 758 18.48 -16.95 -33.31
N GLU A 759 19.02 -15.76 -33.10
CA GLU A 759 20.03 -15.49 -32.07
C GLU A 759 19.48 -15.57 -30.63
N ARG A 760 18.16 -15.57 -30.48
CA ARG A 760 17.45 -15.69 -29.20
C ARG A 760 16.85 -17.08 -29.08
N TRP A 761 16.97 -17.66 -27.89
CA TRP A 761 16.18 -18.84 -27.57
C TRP A 761 14.78 -18.45 -27.13
N LYS A 762 13.81 -19.36 -27.30
CA LYS A 762 12.38 -19.05 -27.22
C LYS A 762 11.66 -19.87 -26.16
N PHE A 763 10.71 -19.25 -25.46
CA PHE A 763 9.74 -19.95 -24.60
C PHE A 763 8.35 -19.34 -24.76
N ALA A 764 7.31 -20.14 -24.57
CA ALA A 764 5.93 -19.68 -24.73
C ALA A 764 5.21 -19.54 -23.38
N VAL A 765 4.24 -18.62 -23.31
CA VAL A 765 3.35 -18.43 -22.17
C VAL A 765 1.90 -18.48 -22.62
N LEU A 766 1.08 -19.26 -21.90
CA LEU A 766 -0.36 -19.39 -22.09
C LEU A 766 -1.08 -19.18 -20.74
N SER A 767 -2.12 -18.35 -20.73
CA SER A 767 -2.85 -17.95 -19.52
C SER A 767 -4.37 -17.97 -19.74
N ASP A 768 -5.15 -18.08 -18.68
CA ASP A 768 -6.59 -17.75 -18.64
C ASP A 768 -7.47 -18.50 -19.68
N SER A 769 -7.19 -19.78 -19.88
CA SER A 769 -8.01 -20.60 -20.77
C SER A 769 -9.39 -20.92 -20.17
N GLN A 770 -9.44 -21.15 -18.85
CA GLN A 770 -10.65 -21.38 -18.04
C GLN A 770 -11.67 -22.34 -18.70
N PHE A 771 -11.23 -23.56 -19.06
CA PHE A 771 -12.15 -24.61 -19.51
C PHE A 771 -12.59 -25.53 -18.37
N VAL A 772 -13.65 -26.31 -18.60
CA VAL A 772 -14.16 -27.32 -17.65
C VAL A 772 -14.36 -28.67 -18.31
N ALA A 773 -14.13 -29.75 -17.57
CA ALA A 773 -14.32 -31.12 -18.04
C ALA A 773 -15.80 -31.45 -18.33
N SER A 774 -16.73 -30.75 -17.68
CA SER A 774 -18.17 -30.89 -17.93
C SER A 774 -18.58 -30.41 -19.33
N SER A 775 -17.75 -29.59 -19.99
CA SER A 775 -17.98 -29.04 -21.33
C SER A 775 -16.70 -29.13 -22.19
N PRO A 776 -16.21 -30.34 -22.52
CA PRO A 776 -14.89 -30.53 -23.13
C PRO A 776 -14.77 -30.01 -24.58
N ASN A 777 -15.90 -29.63 -25.18
CA ASN A 777 -15.97 -29.03 -26.52
C ASN A 777 -16.38 -27.54 -26.47
N SER A 778 -16.25 -26.88 -25.31
CA SER A 778 -16.51 -25.44 -25.18
C SER A 778 -15.61 -24.61 -26.09
N GLN A 779 -15.99 -23.36 -26.34
CA GLN A 779 -15.15 -22.41 -27.09
C GLN A 779 -13.77 -22.26 -26.43
N GLN A 780 -13.73 -22.17 -25.11
CA GLN A 780 -12.52 -22.12 -24.30
C GLN A 780 -11.59 -23.31 -24.56
N ALA A 781 -12.12 -24.54 -24.49
CA ALA A 781 -11.32 -25.74 -24.75
C ALA A 781 -10.82 -25.81 -26.20
N GLN A 782 -11.63 -25.39 -27.17
CA GLN A 782 -11.22 -25.34 -28.58
C GLN A 782 -10.13 -24.29 -28.82
N MET A 783 -10.21 -23.14 -28.14
CA MET A 783 -9.23 -22.06 -28.24
C MET A 783 -7.91 -22.43 -27.58
N ALA A 784 -7.96 -23.09 -26.41
CA ALA A 784 -6.77 -23.66 -25.77
C ALA A 784 -6.08 -24.67 -26.69
N ARG A 785 -6.82 -25.60 -27.30
CA ARG A 785 -6.25 -26.57 -28.28
C ARG A 785 -5.63 -25.87 -29.49
N LYS A 786 -6.30 -24.86 -30.05
CA LYS A 786 -5.76 -24.08 -31.17
C LYS A 786 -4.45 -23.39 -30.78
N SER A 787 -4.41 -22.76 -29.61
CA SER A 787 -3.22 -22.07 -29.09
C SER A 787 -2.06 -23.05 -28.87
N LEU A 788 -2.30 -24.19 -28.24
CA LEU A 788 -1.26 -25.21 -28.02
C LEU A 788 -0.68 -25.73 -29.34
N ARG A 789 -1.51 -25.99 -30.36
CA ARG A 789 -1.03 -26.38 -31.70
C ARG A 789 -0.19 -25.29 -32.35
N GLN A 790 -0.57 -24.02 -32.20
CA GLN A 790 0.21 -22.89 -32.70
C GLN A 790 1.55 -22.80 -31.96
N ILE A 791 1.55 -22.96 -30.64
CA ILE A 791 2.78 -22.97 -29.82
C ILE A 791 3.71 -24.11 -30.25
N VAL A 792 3.19 -25.32 -30.42
CA VAL A 792 3.96 -26.48 -30.89
C VAL A 792 4.58 -26.24 -32.27
N ALA A 793 3.87 -25.55 -33.16
CA ALA A 793 4.38 -25.21 -34.49
C ALA A 793 5.56 -24.22 -34.46
N GLU A 794 5.70 -23.42 -33.41
CA GLU A 794 6.78 -22.45 -33.23
C GLU A 794 8.00 -23.00 -32.46
N ASP A 795 7.94 -24.27 -32.02
CA ASP A 795 9.06 -25.03 -31.42
C ASP A 795 9.81 -24.31 -30.28
N PRO A 796 9.11 -23.81 -29.23
CA PRO A 796 9.78 -23.21 -28.07
C PRO A 796 10.54 -24.28 -27.25
N GLU A 797 11.52 -23.84 -26.45
CA GLU A 797 12.28 -24.76 -25.59
C GLU A 797 11.48 -25.28 -24.39
N PHE A 798 10.43 -24.57 -23.98
CA PHE A 798 9.44 -24.99 -23.00
C PHE A 798 8.19 -24.07 -23.06
N LEU A 799 7.11 -24.54 -22.44
CA LEU A 799 5.86 -23.79 -22.25
C LEU A 799 5.62 -23.52 -20.77
N VAL A 800 5.26 -22.28 -20.44
CA VAL A 800 4.71 -21.91 -19.14
C VAL A 800 3.19 -21.75 -19.26
N ILE A 801 2.45 -22.52 -18.46
CA ILE A 801 1.04 -22.23 -18.20
C ILE A 801 0.99 -21.33 -16.97
N ASN A 802 0.52 -20.10 -17.13
CA ASN A 802 0.48 -19.10 -16.06
C ASN A 802 -0.93 -18.94 -15.48
N GLY A 803 -1.39 -19.97 -14.79
CA GLY A 803 -2.67 -20.02 -14.08
C GLY A 803 -3.91 -20.05 -14.97
N ASP A 804 -5.03 -20.34 -14.32
CA ASP A 804 -6.38 -20.32 -14.86
C ASP A 804 -6.53 -21.15 -16.16
N LEU A 805 -5.90 -22.33 -16.21
CA LEU A 805 -6.12 -23.24 -17.33
C LEU A 805 -7.51 -23.88 -17.23
N VAL A 806 -7.94 -24.18 -16.00
CA VAL A 806 -9.28 -24.70 -15.68
C VAL A 806 -10.12 -23.62 -15.00
N ASP A 807 -11.45 -23.74 -15.01
CA ASP A 807 -12.35 -22.73 -14.41
C ASP A 807 -12.83 -23.10 -13.00
N THR A 808 -13.05 -24.39 -12.71
CA THR A 808 -13.78 -24.84 -11.50
C THR A 808 -12.98 -25.72 -10.54
N ALA A 809 -11.73 -26.09 -10.87
CA ALA A 809 -10.82 -26.88 -10.02
C ALA A 809 -11.38 -28.18 -9.42
N TRP A 810 -12.31 -28.84 -10.10
CA TRP A 810 -12.69 -30.20 -9.75
C TRP A 810 -11.62 -31.19 -10.27
N GLU A 811 -11.54 -32.37 -9.63
CA GLU A 811 -10.57 -33.41 -10.01
C GLU A 811 -10.66 -33.76 -11.51
N GLU A 812 -11.89 -33.81 -12.05
CA GLU A 812 -12.16 -34.07 -13.45
C GLU A 812 -11.60 -32.97 -14.37
N ASP A 813 -11.60 -31.71 -13.94
CA ASP A 813 -11.07 -30.58 -14.72
C ASP A 813 -9.57 -30.74 -14.91
N PHE A 814 -8.83 -31.10 -13.85
CA PHE A 814 -7.39 -31.33 -13.94
C PHE A 814 -7.02 -32.59 -14.73
N ALA A 815 -7.82 -33.66 -14.61
CA ALA A 815 -7.66 -34.84 -15.44
C ALA A 815 -7.86 -34.50 -16.93
N PHE A 816 -8.85 -33.69 -17.26
CA PHE A 816 -9.10 -33.21 -18.62
C PHE A 816 -8.00 -32.26 -19.10
N ALA A 817 -7.52 -31.36 -18.24
CA ALA A 817 -6.42 -30.47 -18.57
C ALA A 817 -5.13 -31.26 -18.91
N LYS A 818 -4.80 -32.26 -18.09
CA LYS A 818 -3.69 -33.17 -18.37
C LYS A 818 -3.86 -33.89 -19.69
N GLN A 819 -5.04 -34.46 -19.95
CA GLN A 819 -5.34 -35.10 -21.24
C GLN A 819 -5.14 -34.13 -22.42
N LEU A 820 -5.65 -32.91 -22.31
CA LEU A 820 -5.56 -31.90 -23.36
C LEU A 820 -4.09 -31.52 -23.64
N LEU A 821 -3.27 -31.34 -22.60
CA LEU A 821 -1.84 -31.07 -22.75
C LEU A 821 -1.09 -32.26 -23.37
N GLU A 822 -1.39 -33.49 -22.95
CA GLU A 822 -0.81 -34.71 -23.54
C GLU A 822 -1.18 -34.89 -25.02
N GLU A 823 -2.42 -34.57 -25.40
CA GLU A 823 -2.91 -34.68 -26.77
C GLU A 823 -2.31 -33.63 -27.72
N GLU A 824 -2.21 -32.38 -27.27
CA GLU A 824 -1.81 -31.27 -28.13
C GLU A 824 -0.31 -30.97 -28.09
N VAL A 825 0.35 -31.19 -26.95
CA VAL A 825 1.80 -30.92 -26.77
C VAL A 825 2.60 -32.22 -26.69
N GLY A 826 2.13 -33.21 -25.93
CA GLY A 826 2.85 -34.47 -25.71
C GLY A 826 4.24 -34.26 -25.09
N ASP A 827 5.24 -34.99 -25.60
CA ASP A 827 6.64 -34.92 -25.13
C ASP A 827 7.51 -33.93 -25.94
N THR A 828 6.89 -32.99 -26.68
CA THR A 828 7.62 -32.10 -27.60
C THR A 828 8.61 -31.20 -26.85
N PHE A 829 8.18 -30.58 -25.75
CA PHE A 829 9.01 -29.77 -24.85
C PHE A 829 8.43 -29.79 -23.42
N PRO A 830 9.22 -29.43 -22.39
CA PRO A 830 8.74 -29.34 -21.01
C PRO A 830 7.60 -28.32 -20.83
N ILE A 831 6.68 -28.64 -19.92
CA ILE A 831 5.59 -27.75 -19.49
C ILE A 831 5.77 -27.44 -18.02
N TYR A 832 5.79 -26.15 -17.68
CA TYR A 832 5.78 -25.66 -16.31
C TYR A 832 4.43 -25.01 -16.03
N TYR A 833 3.67 -25.53 -15.06
CA TYR A 833 2.33 -25.06 -14.77
C TYR A 833 2.24 -24.43 -13.39
N THR A 834 2.09 -23.11 -13.35
CA THR A 834 1.88 -22.31 -12.14
C THR A 834 0.38 -22.09 -11.93
N PRO A 835 -0.17 -22.28 -10.71
CA PRO A 835 -1.61 -22.10 -10.47
C PRO A 835 -2.02 -20.61 -10.37
N GLY A 836 -3.23 -20.34 -10.82
CA GLY A 836 -4.00 -19.12 -10.60
C GLY A 836 -5.15 -19.36 -9.61
N ASN A 837 -6.03 -18.38 -9.46
CA ASN A 837 -7.14 -18.47 -8.48
C ASN A 837 -8.22 -19.46 -8.91
N HIS A 838 -8.36 -19.76 -10.21
CA HIS A 838 -9.31 -20.78 -10.65
C HIS A 838 -8.84 -22.20 -10.35
N GLU A 839 -7.54 -22.42 -10.10
CA GLU A 839 -7.00 -23.71 -9.64
C GLU A 839 -7.40 -24.06 -8.20
N ILE A 840 -7.93 -23.11 -7.42
CA ILE A 840 -8.48 -23.33 -6.07
C ILE A 840 -10.01 -23.10 -5.99
N ALA A 841 -10.65 -22.63 -7.06
CA ALA A 841 -12.05 -22.17 -7.03
C ALA A 841 -13.06 -23.20 -6.52
N GLY A 842 -12.84 -24.48 -6.79
CA GLY A 842 -13.70 -25.58 -6.35
C GLY A 842 -13.48 -25.97 -4.89
N SER A 843 -12.35 -26.62 -4.61
CA SER A 843 -12.07 -27.19 -3.29
C SER A 843 -11.64 -26.16 -2.22
N GLY A 844 -11.27 -24.95 -2.64
CA GLY A 844 -10.62 -23.95 -1.80
C GLY A 844 -9.15 -24.24 -1.51
N SER A 845 -8.54 -25.21 -2.18
CA SER A 845 -7.13 -25.61 -2.01
C SER A 845 -6.53 -26.18 -3.30
N LEU A 846 -5.20 -26.28 -3.35
CA LEU A 846 -4.45 -26.88 -4.47
C LEU A 846 -4.32 -28.41 -4.39
N GLU A 847 -5.05 -29.10 -3.51
CA GLU A 847 -4.94 -30.56 -3.37
C GLU A 847 -5.23 -31.28 -4.70
N ASN A 848 -6.32 -30.92 -5.38
CA ASN A 848 -6.68 -31.52 -6.67
C ASN A 848 -5.63 -31.23 -7.76
N PHE A 849 -5.08 -30.02 -7.77
CA PHE A 849 -4.03 -29.60 -8.71
C PHE A 849 -2.74 -30.41 -8.49
N THR A 850 -2.24 -30.42 -7.26
CA THR A 850 -0.98 -31.10 -6.89
C THR A 850 -1.06 -32.62 -7.03
N ASN A 851 -2.24 -33.21 -6.87
CA ASN A 851 -2.45 -34.64 -7.16
C ASN A 851 -2.21 -35.01 -8.63
N VAL A 852 -2.39 -34.08 -9.57
CA VAL A 852 -2.25 -34.32 -11.02
C VAL A 852 -0.89 -33.83 -11.54
N PHE A 853 -0.45 -32.64 -11.11
CA PHE A 853 0.74 -31.96 -11.65
C PHE A 853 1.95 -31.97 -10.70
N GLY A 854 1.77 -32.34 -9.42
CA GLY A 854 2.84 -32.46 -8.44
C GLY A 854 3.27 -31.13 -7.82
N GLU A 855 3.94 -30.29 -8.61
CA GLU A 855 4.56 -29.03 -8.16
C GLU A 855 3.68 -27.82 -8.52
N ASN A 856 3.55 -26.86 -7.59
CA ASN A 856 2.83 -25.59 -7.79
C ASN A 856 3.75 -24.38 -7.97
N ARG A 857 5.06 -24.54 -7.78
CA ARG A 857 6.08 -23.52 -7.99
C ARG A 857 7.36 -24.14 -8.54
N TYR A 858 8.17 -23.35 -9.24
CA TYR A 858 9.39 -23.85 -9.88
C TYR A 858 10.54 -22.85 -9.76
N SER A 859 11.76 -23.34 -9.59
CA SER A 859 12.98 -22.54 -9.72
C SER A 859 14.01 -23.32 -10.54
N PHE A 860 14.43 -22.78 -11.68
CA PHE A 860 15.38 -23.44 -12.57
C PHE A 860 16.20 -22.44 -13.40
N ASP A 861 17.41 -22.86 -13.79
CA ASP A 861 18.28 -22.07 -14.64
C ASP A 861 18.21 -22.61 -16.09
N HIS A 862 17.95 -21.75 -17.07
CA HIS A 862 17.93 -22.09 -18.49
C HIS A 862 18.79 -21.09 -19.29
N LYS A 863 19.87 -21.58 -19.92
CA LYS A 863 20.78 -20.80 -20.78
C LYS A 863 21.21 -19.43 -20.23
N GLY A 864 21.47 -19.37 -18.93
CA GLY A 864 21.93 -18.15 -18.26
C GLY A 864 20.80 -17.26 -17.71
N THR A 865 19.55 -17.66 -17.84
CA THR A 865 18.41 -17.00 -17.20
C THR A 865 17.85 -17.88 -16.08
N ARG A 866 17.59 -17.29 -14.92
CA ARG A 866 16.90 -17.96 -13.82
C ARG A 866 15.40 -17.70 -13.91
N PHE A 867 14.61 -18.77 -13.92
CA PHE A 867 13.16 -18.73 -13.86
C PHE A 867 12.69 -19.03 -12.44
N ILE A 868 11.76 -18.22 -11.94
CA ILE A 868 11.13 -18.37 -10.63
C ILE A 868 9.62 -18.24 -10.84
N LEU A 869 8.90 -19.35 -10.76
CA LEU A 869 7.46 -19.44 -10.97
C LEU A 869 6.79 -19.57 -9.59
N LEU A 870 5.93 -18.62 -9.25
CA LEU A 870 5.36 -18.41 -7.91
C LEU A 870 3.86 -18.68 -7.88
N ASP A 871 3.40 -19.28 -6.79
CA ASP A 871 2.00 -19.55 -6.52
C ASP A 871 1.33 -18.30 -5.93
N SER A 872 0.40 -17.73 -6.70
CA SER A 872 -0.44 -16.59 -6.28
C SER A 872 -1.91 -16.97 -6.24
N SER A 873 -2.26 -18.26 -6.15
CA SER A 873 -3.63 -18.75 -6.31
C SER A 873 -4.64 -18.14 -5.34
N THR A 874 -4.22 -17.66 -4.17
CA THR A 874 -5.11 -16.95 -3.23
C THR A 874 -5.24 -15.43 -3.50
N GLY A 875 -4.63 -14.92 -4.57
CA GLY A 875 -4.47 -13.49 -4.83
C GLY A 875 -3.33 -12.84 -4.02
N SER A 876 -2.51 -13.64 -3.34
CA SER A 876 -1.36 -13.20 -2.54
C SER A 876 -0.32 -14.31 -2.43
N PHE A 877 0.97 -13.97 -2.51
CA PHE A 877 2.06 -14.95 -2.34
C PHE A 877 2.13 -15.44 -0.89
N ARG A 878 1.94 -14.56 0.10
CA ARG A 878 1.95 -14.87 1.53
C ARG A 878 0.89 -15.88 1.92
N THR A 879 -0.34 -15.69 1.45
CA THR A 879 -1.45 -16.58 1.84
C THR A 879 -1.52 -17.85 1.00
N SER A 880 -0.85 -17.89 -0.15
CA SER A 880 -0.62 -19.10 -0.93
C SER A 880 0.45 -19.97 -0.27
N ASP A 881 1.66 -19.44 -0.10
CA ASP A 881 2.76 -20.05 0.66
C ASP A 881 3.84 -18.99 0.97
N PHE A 882 3.98 -18.59 2.24
CA PHE A 882 4.95 -17.58 2.62
C PHE A 882 6.41 -17.98 2.39
N ASP A 883 6.75 -19.28 2.44
CA ASP A 883 8.14 -19.72 2.26
C ASP A 883 8.67 -19.36 0.86
N GLN A 884 7.80 -19.24 -0.15
CA GLN A 884 8.18 -18.88 -1.50
C GLN A 884 8.76 -17.47 -1.63
N LEU A 885 8.34 -16.52 -0.77
CA LEU A 885 8.88 -15.15 -0.76
C LEU A 885 10.33 -15.15 -0.28
N ILE A 886 10.64 -16.03 0.67
CA ILE A 886 12.01 -16.20 1.18
C ILE A 886 12.87 -16.88 0.11
N GLU A 887 12.36 -17.96 -0.50
CA GLU A 887 13.02 -18.64 -1.61
C GLU A 887 13.29 -17.68 -2.80
N LEU A 888 12.35 -16.78 -3.11
CA LEU A 888 12.50 -15.74 -4.12
C LEU A 888 13.66 -14.81 -3.76
N LYS A 889 13.67 -14.21 -2.56
CA LYS A 889 14.73 -13.27 -2.17
C LYS A 889 16.10 -13.94 -2.17
N GLU A 890 16.21 -15.14 -1.62
CA GLU A 890 17.45 -15.93 -1.65
C GLU A 890 17.91 -16.20 -3.08
N SER A 891 16.98 -16.56 -3.97
CA SER A 891 17.24 -16.83 -5.39
C SER A 891 17.74 -15.60 -6.14
N LEU A 892 17.19 -14.42 -5.84
CA LEU A 892 17.62 -13.13 -6.41
C LEU A 892 19.03 -12.76 -5.93
N VAL A 893 19.31 -12.89 -4.63
CA VAL A 893 20.63 -12.62 -4.06
C VAL A 893 21.71 -13.57 -4.63
N GLU A 894 21.39 -14.86 -4.77
CA GLU A 894 22.29 -15.82 -5.43
C GLU A 894 22.52 -15.44 -6.89
N ALA A 895 21.45 -15.17 -7.64
CA ALA A 895 21.50 -14.83 -9.07
C ALA A 895 22.31 -13.55 -9.31
N ALA A 896 22.21 -12.55 -8.42
CA ALA A 896 22.98 -11.31 -8.53
C ALA A 896 24.50 -11.59 -8.47
N LYS A 897 24.92 -12.48 -7.57
CA LYS A 897 26.34 -12.83 -7.32
C LYS A 897 26.90 -13.83 -8.34
N LYS A 898 26.06 -14.68 -8.94
CA LYS A 898 26.48 -15.79 -9.81
C LYS A 898 26.74 -15.35 -11.25
N THR A 899 27.95 -15.56 -11.76
CA THR A 899 28.36 -15.13 -13.12
C THR A 899 27.80 -15.99 -14.24
N SER A 900 27.28 -17.18 -13.95
CA SER A 900 26.58 -18.01 -14.94
C SER A 900 25.13 -17.58 -15.17
N ILE A 901 24.61 -16.64 -14.38
CA ILE A 901 23.26 -16.08 -14.49
C ILE A 901 23.38 -14.64 -14.92
N ASN A 902 22.71 -14.30 -16.02
CA ASN A 902 22.70 -12.99 -16.66
C ASN A 902 21.35 -12.29 -16.50
N ASN A 903 20.26 -13.06 -16.34
CA ASN A 903 18.91 -12.52 -16.21
C ASN A 903 18.06 -13.33 -15.21
N VAL A 904 16.98 -12.72 -14.72
CA VAL A 904 15.93 -13.37 -13.94
C VAL A 904 14.57 -13.11 -14.60
N VAL A 905 13.72 -14.13 -14.66
CA VAL A 905 12.31 -14.01 -15.02
C VAL A 905 11.48 -14.57 -13.87
N VAL A 906 10.63 -13.73 -13.30
CA VAL A 906 9.65 -14.13 -12.29
C VAL A 906 8.28 -14.23 -12.95
N VAL A 907 7.54 -15.29 -12.62
CA VAL A 907 6.19 -15.52 -13.15
C VAL A 907 5.25 -15.73 -11.98
N GLY A 908 4.15 -14.98 -11.95
CA GLY A 908 3.04 -15.21 -11.02
C GLY A 908 1.73 -14.91 -11.74
N HIS A 909 0.66 -15.64 -11.42
CA HIS A 909 -0.60 -15.47 -12.14
C HIS A 909 -1.18 -14.05 -12.00
N HIS A 910 -1.23 -13.52 -10.77
CA HIS A 910 -1.73 -12.16 -10.51
C HIS A 910 -0.65 -11.10 -10.82
N PRO A 911 -0.97 -10.02 -11.56
CA PRO A 911 -0.10 -8.88 -11.73
C PRO A 911 0.18 -8.14 -10.43
N THR A 912 1.36 -7.53 -10.32
CA THR A 912 1.63 -6.56 -9.24
C THR A 912 0.82 -5.29 -9.46
N GLN A 913 0.57 -4.87 -10.71
CA GLN A 913 -0.30 -3.73 -11.05
C GLN A 913 -1.27 -4.13 -12.15
N ASP A 914 -2.57 -3.95 -11.89
CA ASP A 914 -3.61 -4.19 -12.90
C ASP A 914 -3.65 -2.97 -13.83
N PRO A 915 -3.46 -3.13 -15.14
CA PRO A 915 -3.47 -2.02 -16.09
C PRO A 915 -4.86 -1.39 -16.28
N LEU A 916 -5.92 -2.08 -15.84
CA LEU A 916 -7.28 -1.57 -15.97
C LEU A 916 -7.62 -0.56 -14.86
N PRO A 917 -8.51 0.42 -15.14
CA PRO A 917 -8.93 1.40 -14.14
C PRO A 917 -9.57 0.79 -12.88
N THR A 918 -10.15 -0.41 -12.99
CA THR A 918 -10.84 -1.09 -11.88
C THR A 918 -9.90 -1.66 -10.83
N LYS A 919 -8.65 -1.96 -11.20
CA LYS A 919 -7.63 -2.56 -10.33
C LYS A 919 -8.06 -3.88 -9.65
N ASN A 920 -9.00 -4.60 -10.25
CA ASN A 920 -9.62 -5.80 -9.67
C ASN A 920 -8.77 -7.07 -9.84
N SER A 921 -7.78 -7.04 -10.73
CA SER A 921 -7.01 -8.23 -11.12
C SER A 921 -5.59 -8.26 -10.55
N GLN A 922 -5.19 -7.30 -9.73
CA GLN A 922 -3.85 -7.28 -9.12
C GLN A 922 -3.76 -8.09 -7.83
N LEU A 923 -2.54 -8.32 -7.35
CA LEU A 923 -2.31 -8.82 -5.99
C LEU A 923 -3.10 -7.99 -4.96
N ALA A 924 -3.79 -8.70 -4.07
CA ALA A 924 -4.71 -8.11 -3.12
C ALA A 924 -4.00 -7.26 -2.05
N ASP A 925 -2.76 -7.63 -1.70
CA ASP A 925 -1.91 -6.90 -0.77
C ASP A 925 -0.95 -5.99 -1.56
N ARG A 926 -1.16 -4.67 -1.48
CA ARG A 926 -0.38 -3.70 -2.26
C ARG A 926 1.08 -3.60 -1.82
N LYS A 927 1.34 -3.73 -0.53
CA LYS A 927 2.72 -3.74 -0.02
C LYS A 927 3.45 -5.01 -0.41
N GLU A 928 2.73 -6.13 -0.52
CA GLU A 928 3.31 -7.36 -1.09
C GLU A 928 3.71 -7.15 -2.55
N ALA A 929 2.89 -6.47 -3.36
CA ALA A 929 3.23 -6.11 -4.74
C ALA A 929 4.47 -5.21 -4.80
N GLU A 930 4.51 -4.16 -3.99
CA GLU A 930 5.63 -3.22 -3.88
C GLU A 930 6.92 -3.93 -3.43
N LEU A 931 6.84 -4.89 -2.51
CA LEU A 931 7.98 -5.69 -2.08
C LEU A 931 8.61 -6.48 -3.25
N ILE A 932 7.79 -7.04 -4.13
CA ILE A 932 8.28 -7.74 -5.33
C ILE A 932 8.93 -6.75 -6.31
N GLU A 933 8.31 -5.59 -6.51
CA GLU A 933 8.84 -4.50 -7.33
C GLU A 933 10.19 -4.02 -6.83
N ASN A 934 10.30 -3.71 -5.55
CA ASN A 934 11.53 -3.30 -4.91
C ASN A 934 12.63 -4.36 -5.00
N TRP A 935 12.31 -5.65 -4.81
CA TRP A 935 13.32 -6.71 -4.91
C TRP A 935 13.83 -6.94 -6.34
N LEU A 936 12.99 -6.80 -7.35
CA LEU A 936 13.43 -6.93 -8.74
C LEU A 936 14.26 -5.71 -9.18
N THR A 937 13.90 -4.51 -8.72
CA THR A 937 14.69 -3.29 -8.92
C THR A 937 16.04 -3.40 -8.21
N GLU A 938 16.06 -3.76 -6.93
CA GLU A 938 17.27 -3.98 -6.13
C GLU A 938 18.17 -5.07 -6.76
N PHE A 939 17.58 -6.15 -7.31
CA PHE A 939 18.34 -7.15 -8.04
C PHE A 939 19.07 -6.52 -9.24
N ARG A 940 18.42 -5.67 -10.02
CA ARG A 940 19.08 -4.98 -11.15
C ARG A 940 20.21 -4.08 -10.66
N GLU A 941 19.98 -3.31 -9.62
CA GLU A 941 21.00 -2.41 -9.06
C GLU A 941 22.22 -3.15 -8.50
N THR A 942 21.98 -4.15 -7.63
CA THR A 942 23.04 -4.91 -6.93
C THR A 942 23.82 -5.85 -7.86
N SER A 943 23.15 -6.39 -8.88
CA SER A 943 23.79 -7.20 -9.94
C SER A 943 24.53 -6.36 -10.98
N LYS A 944 24.47 -5.02 -10.85
CA LYS A 944 25.04 -4.02 -11.75
C LYS A 944 24.36 -3.94 -13.12
N GLY A 945 23.13 -4.41 -13.25
CA GLY A 945 22.27 -4.25 -14.44
C GLY A 945 21.90 -5.54 -15.17
N LYS A 946 21.89 -6.71 -14.49
CA LYS A 946 21.33 -7.94 -15.07
C LYS A 946 19.86 -7.75 -15.44
N GLY A 947 19.37 -8.48 -16.44
CA GLY A 947 17.96 -8.42 -16.84
C GLY A 947 17.04 -8.96 -15.75
N ALA A 948 15.91 -8.28 -15.51
CA ALA A 948 14.83 -8.78 -14.66
C ALA A 948 13.50 -8.51 -15.37
N MET A 949 12.53 -9.41 -15.24
CA MET A 949 11.17 -9.25 -15.79
C MET A 949 10.17 -10.00 -14.91
N TYR A 950 8.96 -9.45 -14.79
CA TYR A 950 7.81 -10.12 -14.18
C TYR A 950 6.74 -10.40 -15.23
N ILE A 951 6.18 -11.60 -15.25
CA ILE A 951 5.14 -12.03 -16.20
C ILE A 951 3.90 -12.50 -15.43
N SER A 952 2.73 -11.99 -15.83
CA SER A 952 1.42 -12.31 -15.23
C SER A 952 0.31 -12.56 -16.26
N GLY A 953 -0.88 -12.95 -15.78
CA GLY A 953 -2.12 -13.11 -16.54
C GLY A 953 -3.27 -12.41 -15.80
N HIS A 954 -4.42 -13.08 -15.65
CA HIS A 954 -5.55 -12.72 -14.78
C HIS A 954 -6.35 -11.46 -15.15
N ALA A 955 -5.70 -10.36 -15.58
CA ALA A 955 -6.40 -9.14 -16.00
C ALA A 955 -7.01 -9.23 -17.41
N HIS A 956 -6.77 -10.35 -18.12
CA HIS A 956 -7.26 -10.65 -19.47
C HIS A 956 -7.08 -9.48 -20.46
N THR A 957 -5.96 -8.78 -20.35
CA THR A 957 -5.57 -7.74 -21.29
C THR A 957 -4.07 -7.80 -21.48
N VAL A 958 -3.61 -7.61 -22.72
CA VAL A 958 -2.17 -7.54 -23.00
C VAL A 958 -1.68 -6.15 -22.60
N ASN A 959 -0.78 -6.10 -21.62
CA ASN A 959 -0.14 -4.86 -21.21
C ASN A 959 1.33 -5.09 -20.89
N LEU A 960 2.16 -4.10 -21.18
CA LEU A 960 3.54 -4.04 -20.73
C LEU A 960 3.78 -2.68 -20.11
N GLU A 961 4.23 -2.68 -18.86
CA GLU A 961 4.61 -1.50 -18.12
C GLU A 961 6.04 -1.66 -17.61
N ARG A 962 6.76 -0.56 -17.43
CA ARG A 962 8.05 -0.58 -16.74
C ARG A 962 7.89 0.11 -15.39
N VAL A 963 8.22 -0.63 -14.33
CA VAL A 963 8.21 -0.14 -12.95
C VAL A 963 9.65 -0.15 -12.47
N GLU A 964 10.21 1.03 -12.20
CA GLU A 964 11.55 1.15 -11.61
C GLU A 964 12.65 0.41 -12.41
N GLY A 965 12.53 0.46 -13.73
CA GLY A 965 13.46 -0.18 -14.66
C GLY A 965 13.19 -1.65 -14.97
N VAL A 966 12.20 -2.28 -14.31
CA VAL A 966 11.83 -3.68 -14.53
C VAL A 966 10.57 -3.74 -15.41
N PRO A 967 10.55 -4.50 -16.52
CA PRO A 967 9.34 -4.74 -17.29
C PRO A 967 8.38 -5.71 -16.58
N TYR A 968 7.11 -5.31 -16.46
CA TYR A 968 5.98 -6.06 -15.94
C TYR A 968 4.99 -6.30 -17.07
N MET A 969 4.78 -7.57 -17.40
CA MET A 969 3.96 -7.94 -18.55
C MET A 969 2.75 -8.77 -18.15
N VAL A 970 1.57 -8.24 -18.43
CA VAL A 970 0.32 -9.00 -18.41
C VAL A 970 0.14 -9.66 -19.78
N THR A 971 0.10 -10.98 -19.78
CA THR A 971 -0.19 -11.78 -20.97
C THR A 971 -1.70 -11.84 -21.23
N GLY A 972 -2.07 -11.92 -22.51
CA GLY A 972 -3.47 -11.99 -22.92
C GLY A 972 -4.12 -13.32 -22.55
N SER A 973 -5.45 -13.32 -22.50
CA SER A 973 -6.23 -14.53 -22.23
C SER A 973 -6.30 -15.44 -23.46
N ALA A 974 -6.20 -16.75 -23.25
CA ALA A 974 -6.36 -17.75 -24.30
C ALA A 974 -7.72 -18.47 -24.27
N GLY A 975 -8.68 -17.99 -23.49
CA GLY A 975 -9.99 -18.63 -23.36
C GLY A 975 -11.09 -17.72 -22.84
N LYS A 976 -10.88 -17.15 -21.65
CA LYS A 976 -11.86 -16.30 -20.98
C LYS A 976 -11.95 -14.92 -21.61
N ALA A 977 -13.15 -14.35 -21.70
CA ALA A 977 -13.38 -13.05 -22.34
C ALA A 977 -12.44 -11.96 -21.78
N PRO A 978 -11.83 -11.13 -22.65
CA PRO A 978 -11.01 -10.01 -22.22
C PRO A 978 -11.78 -9.02 -21.34
N TYR A 979 -11.09 -8.44 -20.35
CA TYR A 979 -11.65 -7.39 -19.50
C TYR A 979 -11.33 -5.99 -20.02
N GLY A 980 -10.21 -5.82 -20.72
CA GLY A 980 -9.82 -4.57 -21.38
C GLY A 980 -10.60 -4.28 -22.65
N SER A 981 -10.57 -3.03 -23.10
CA SER A 981 -11.12 -2.65 -24.40
C SER A 981 -10.29 -3.23 -25.55
N PRO A 982 -10.88 -3.51 -26.72
CA PRO A 982 -10.14 -3.98 -27.89
C PRO A 982 -8.96 -3.09 -28.31
N ASP A 983 -9.08 -1.78 -28.10
CA ASP A 983 -8.02 -0.80 -28.38
C ASP A 983 -6.82 -0.89 -27.44
N ASN A 984 -7.02 -1.41 -26.21
CA ASN A 984 -6.02 -1.42 -25.13
C ASN A 984 -5.71 -2.84 -24.67
N GLY A 985 -5.38 -3.73 -25.60
CA GLY A 985 -4.92 -5.10 -25.29
C GLY A 985 -6.03 -6.12 -25.01
N GLY A 986 -7.31 -5.73 -25.11
CA GLY A 986 -8.48 -6.57 -24.84
C GLY A 986 -8.82 -7.55 -25.96
N PHE A 987 -7.95 -8.53 -26.23
CA PHE A 987 -8.16 -9.57 -27.23
C PHE A 987 -7.55 -10.91 -26.79
N TYR A 988 -7.95 -12.01 -27.42
CA TYR A 988 -7.42 -13.33 -27.11
C TYR A 988 -6.03 -13.53 -27.71
N ALA A 989 -5.05 -13.97 -26.91
CA ALA A 989 -3.68 -14.16 -27.37
C ALA A 989 -2.92 -15.18 -26.53
N TRP A 990 -1.81 -15.67 -27.09
CA TRP A 990 -0.72 -16.28 -26.34
C TRP A 990 0.57 -15.53 -26.68
N THR A 991 1.61 -15.67 -25.86
CA THR A 991 2.84 -14.86 -26.02
C THR A 991 4.06 -15.75 -26.22
N MET A 992 4.89 -15.42 -27.21
CA MET A 992 6.22 -16.00 -27.39
C MET A 992 7.26 -15.03 -26.86
N PHE A 993 8.20 -15.51 -26.05
CA PHE A 993 9.32 -14.71 -25.56
C PHE A 993 10.63 -15.17 -26.18
N GLY A 994 11.51 -14.22 -26.46
CA GLY A 994 12.84 -14.42 -27.02
C GLY A 994 13.92 -13.81 -26.13
N ILE A 995 14.83 -14.63 -25.61
CA ILE A 995 15.86 -14.20 -24.68
C ILE A 995 17.25 -14.24 -25.34
N ASP A 996 17.99 -13.14 -25.23
CA ASP A 996 19.43 -13.13 -25.46
C ASP A 996 20.13 -13.76 -24.23
N PRO A 997 20.90 -14.85 -24.39
CA PRO A 997 21.67 -15.46 -23.29
C PRO A 997 22.98 -14.73 -22.96
N THR A 998 23.42 -13.80 -23.81
CA THR A 998 24.68 -13.02 -23.71
C THR A 998 24.66 -11.68 -22.93
N PRO A 999 23.55 -11.16 -22.35
CA PRO A 999 23.54 -9.84 -21.72
C PRO A 999 24.56 -9.73 -20.60
N VAL A 1000 25.36 -8.68 -20.67
CA VAL A 1000 26.19 -8.18 -19.57
C VAL A 1000 25.87 -6.70 -19.44
N PRO A 1001 25.73 -6.16 -18.24
CA PRO A 1001 25.47 -4.73 -18.10
C PRO A 1001 26.70 -3.85 -18.35
N ASP A 1002 26.46 -2.70 -18.98
CA ASP A 1002 27.22 -1.49 -18.65
C ASP A 1002 26.54 -0.82 -17.45
N GLN A 1003 27.34 -0.24 -16.55
CA GLN A 1003 26.85 0.16 -15.23
C GLN A 1003 25.75 1.23 -15.34
N ALA A 1004 24.57 0.86 -14.82
CA ALA A 1004 23.55 1.71 -14.22
C ALA A 1004 22.42 2.32 -15.06
N PHE A 1005 22.36 2.26 -16.40
CA PHE A 1005 21.23 2.88 -17.13
C PHE A 1005 20.91 2.15 -18.43
N GLY A 1006 19.87 1.33 -18.36
CA GLY A 1006 19.15 0.83 -19.53
C GLY A 1006 19.87 -0.24 -20.38
N PRO A 1007 19.10 -1.09 -21.07
CA PRO A 1007 19.59 -2.11 -22.00
C PRO A 1007 20.13 -1.54 -23.32
N GLU A 1008 19.91 -0.26 -23.64
CA GLU A 1008 20.47 0.41 -24.82
C GLU A 1008 22.01 0.42 -24.87
N LYS A 1009 22.69 0.10 -23.75
CA LYS A 1009 24.14 -0.05 -23.67
C LYS A 1009 24.62 -1.50 -23.58
N ALA A 1010 23.75 -2.47 -23.92
CA ALA A 1010 24.14 -3.88 -24.03
C ALA A 1010 25.48 -4.00 -24.76
N VAL A 1011 26.44 -4.71 -24.12
CA VAL A 1011 27.85 -4.75 -24.51
C VAL A 1011 27.99 -4.96 -26.02
N ALA A 1012 28.93 -4.24 -26.65
CA ALA A 1012 29.29 -4.37 -28.06
C ALA A 1012 29.72 -5.79 -28.50
N GLY A 1013 29.67 -6.78 -27.61
CA GLY A 1013 29.89 -8.20 -27.83
C GLY A 1013 28.64 -9.09 -27.72
N SER A 1014 27.44 -8.54 -27.47
CA SER A 1014 26.18 -9.27 -27.64
C SER A 1014 25.82 -9.40 -29.13
N ASN A 1015 25.23 -10.54 -29.51
CA ASN A 1015 24.69 -10.76 -30.85
C ASN A 1015 23.43 -9.92 -31.14
N ALA A 1016 22.82 -9.33 -30.10
CA ALA A 1016 21.64 -8.47 -30.14
C ALA A 1016 21.96 -7.02 -29.71
N ALA A 1017 23.21 -6.55 -29.91
CA ALA A 1017 23.65 -5.21 -29.51
C ALA A 1017 22.68 -4.10 -29.99
N GLY A 1018 22.26 -3.24 -29.05
CA GLY A 1018 21.28 -2.17 -29.31
C GLY A 1018 19.81 -2.61 -29.26
N LYS A 1019 19.52 -3.85 -28.87
CA LYS A 1019 18.17 -4.37 -28.58
C LYS A 1019 18.07 -4.82 -27.12
N GLU A 1020 16.84 -4.91 -26.61
CA GLU A 1020 16.49 -5.43 -25.29
C GLU A 1020 16.97 -6.87 -25.08
N TRP A 1021 17.29 -7.27 -23.85
CA TRP A 1021 17.71 -8.65 -23.55
C TRP A 1021 16.55 -9.66 -23.71
N VAL A 1022 15.30 -9.17 -23.60
CA VAL A 1022 14.06 -9.90 -23.82
C VAL A 1022 13.27 -9.24 -24.95
N GLN A 1023 12.59 -10.05 -25.74
CA GLN A 1023 11.57 -9.63 -26.68
C GLN A 1023 10.32 -10.50 -26.49
N ALA A 1024 9.15 -9.92 -26.76
CA ALA A 1024 7.87 -10.59 -26.72
C ALA A 1024 7.16 -10.43 -28.06
N GLU A 1025 6.61 -11.53 -28.58
CA GLU A 1025 5.73 -11.54 -29.74
C GLU A 1025 4.33 -11.91 -29.25
N ILE A 1026 3.42 -10.93 -29.26
CA ILE A 1026 2.02 -11.11 -28.89
C ILE A 1026 1.31 -11.74 -30.08
N ARG A 1027 0.76 -12.95 -29.90
CA ARG A 1027 0.16 -13.72 -30.99
C ARG A 1027 -1.36 -13.84 -30.81
N PRO A 1028 -2.16 -12.95 -31.41
CA PRO A 1028 -3.60 -12.98 -31.26
C PRO A 1028 -4.19 -14.22 -31.92
N ILE A 1029 -5.23 -14.80 -31.32
CA ILE A 1029 -5.87 -16.02 -31.82
C ILE A 1029 -6.89 -15.66 -32.91
N LEU A 1030 -6.40 -15.36 -34.11
CA LEU A 1030 -7.19 -14.82 -35.22
C LEU A 1030 -7.99 -15.87 -36.00
N GLU A 1031 -9.18 -15.49 -36.47
CA GLU A 1031 -9.94 -16.18 -37.51
C GLU A 1031 -9.68 -15.59 -38.89
N SER A 1032 -9.59 -14.26 -38.98
CA SER A 1032 -9.27 -13.51 -40.22
C SER A 1032 -8.77 -12.11 -39.90
N ILE A 1033 -8.24 -11.41 -40.91
CA ILE A 1033 -7.87 -9.99 -40.85
C ILE A 1033 -8.60 -9.25 -41.97
N THR A 1034 -9.12 -8.06 -41.68
CA THR A 1034 -9.59 -7.11 -42.69
C THR A 1034 -8.65 -5.91 -42.74
N MET A 1035 -8.31 -5.45 -43.95
CA MET A 1035 -7.50 -4.24 -44.15
C MET A 1035 -8.38 -3.15 -44.77
N ASP A 1036 -8.40 -1.96 -44.16
CA ASP A 1036 -9.04 -0.78 -44.73
C ASP A 1036 -7.99 0.00 -45.54
N ALA A 1037 -7.97 -0.27 -46.84
CA ALA A 1037 -7.12 0.40 -47.81
C ALA A 1037 -7.97 0.84 -49.01
N PRO A 1038 -7.88 2.11 -49.46
CA PRO A 1038 -8.64 2.57 -50.61
C PRO A 1038 -8.10 1.97 -51.91
N GLU A 1039 -8.99 1.70 -52.86
CA GLU A 1039 -8.60 1.15 -54.17
C GLU A 1039 -7.69 2.10 -54.98
N THR A 1040 -7.83 3.43 -54.78
CA THR A 1040 -7.08 4.45 -55.52
C THR A 1040 -6.68 5.63 -54.64
N ILE A 1041 -5.45 6.13 -54.80
CA ILE A 1041 -4.94 7.38 -54.23
C ILE A 1041 -4.22 8.22 -55.29
N THR A 1042 -3.97 9.49 -55.01
CA THR A 1042 -3.27 10.42 -55.91
C THR A 1042 -1.82 10.66 -55.50
N VAL A 1043 -0.92 10.92 -56.45
CA VAL A 1043 0.48 11.26 -56.14
C VAL A 1043 0.56 12.46 -55.20
N GLY A 1044 1.28 12.30 -54.07
CA GLY A 1044 1.42 13.30 -53.01
C GLY A 1044 0.38 13.20 -51.90
N GLU A 1045 -0.63 12.33 -52.04
CA GLU A 1045 -1.63 12.08 -51.02
C GLU A 1045 -1.05 11.29 -49.84
N LYS A 1046 -1.56 11.60 -48.64
CA LYS A 1046 -1.27 10.91 -47.39
C LYS A 1046 -2.57 10.33 -46.85
N ILE A 1047 -2.60 9.04 -46.60
CA ILE A 1047 -3.76 8.35 -46.05
C ILE A 1047 -3.36 7.46 -44.88
N THR A 1048 -4.30 7.21 -43.98
CA THR A 1048 -4.14 6.22 -42.92
C THR A 1048 -4.66 4.88 -43.42
N ILE A 1049 -3.86 3.83 -43.28
CA ILE A 1049 -4.24 2.43 -43.56
C ILE A 1049 -4.39 1.73 -42.22
N SER A 1050 -5.56 1.13 -41.95
CA SER A 1050 -5.79 0.35 -40.74
C SER A 1050 -6.03 -1.12 -41.06
N ALA A 1051 -5.81 -1.98 -40.07
CA ALA A 1051 -6.17 -3.39 -40.13
C ALA A 1051 -6.93 -3.77 -38.86
N GLU A 1052 -7.89 -4.68 -39.00
CA GLU A 1052 -8.73 -5.19 -37.93
C GLU A 1052 -8.57 -6.71 -37.85
N GLY A 1053 -8.25 -7.21 -36.66
CA GLY A 1053 -8.23 -8.63 -36.36
C GLY A 1053 -9.60 -9.12 -35.91
N HIS A 1054 -10.04 -10.25 -36.45
CA HIS A 1054 -11.32 -10.88 -36.10
C HIS A 1054 -11.10 -12.17 -35.31
N GLN A 1055 -11.79 -12.31 -34.18
CA GLN A 1055 -11.71 -13.48 -33.30
C GLN A 1055 -13.10 -14.06 -33.01
N ALA A 1056 -13.09 -15.28 -32.46
CA ALA A 1056 -14.31 -15.98 -32.10
C ALA A 1056 -15.17 -15.16 -31.12
N GLY A 1057 -16.49 -15.23 -31.27
CA GLY A 1057 -17.43 -14.43 -30.47
C GLY A 1057 -17.69 -13.02 -31.00
N ASN A 1058 -17.31 -12.73 -32.25
CA ASN A 1058 -17.40 -11.40 -32.89
C ASN A 1058 -16.55 -10.33 -32.16
N LEU A 1059 -15.44 -10.74 -31.54
CA LEU A 1059 -14.49 -9.80 -30.97
C LEU A 1059 -13.58 -9.31 -32.10
N ASN A 1060 -13.67 -8.02 -32.36
CA ASN A 1060 -12.86 -7.32 -33.34
C ASN A 1060 -11.97 -6.31 -32.62
N PHE A 1061 -10.72 -6.19 -33.05
CA PHE A 1061 -9.77 -5.26 -32.45
C PHE A 1061 -8.82 -4.69 -33.52
N PRO A 1062 -8.32 -3.46 -33.36
CA PRO A 1062 -7.32 -2.90 -34.27
C PRO A 1062 -6.03 -3.71 -34.18
N LEU A 1063 -5.53 -4.14 -35.34
CA LEU A 1063 -4.32 -4.94 -35.45
C LEU A 1063 -3.09 -4.00 -35.45
N ARG A 1064 -2.72 -3.54 -34.25
CA ARG A 1064 -1.57 -2.68 -33.91
C ARG A 1064 -1.07 -3.02 -32.51
N TYR A 1065 -0.02 -2.35 -32.04
CA TYR A 1065 0.44 -2.46 -30.65
C TYR A 1065 -0.76 -2.39 -29.66
N PRO A 1066 -0.83 -3.28 -28.65
CA PRO A 1066 0.21 -4.24 -28.24
C PRO A 1066 0.23 -5.56 -29.04
N ALA A 1067 -0.69 -5.83 -29.99
CA ALA A 1067 -0.57 -7.00 -30.84
C ALA A 1067 0.69 -6.92 -31.72
N SER A 1068 1.43 -8.02 -31.91
CA SER A 1068 2.58 -8.03 -32.83
C SER A 1068 2.08 -8.16 -34.27
N VAL A 1069 2.50 -7.21 -35.11
CA VAL A 1069 2.03 -7.08 -36.49
C VAL A 1069 3.21 -6.87 -37.44
N ILE A 1070 3.17 -7.53 -38.59
CA ILE A 1070 4.15 -7.36 -39.67
C ILE A 1070 3.45 -6.77 -40.88
N TRP A 1071 4.02 -5.69 -41.41
CA TRP A 1071 3.61 -5.03 -42.64
C TRP A 1071 4.67 -5.23 -43.73
N GLU A 1072 4.26 -5.78 -44.86
CA GLU A 1072 5.10 -5.95 -46.03
C GLU A 1072 4.51 -5.16 -47.22
N GLY A 1073 5.38 -4.59 -48.05
CA GLY A 1073 5.00 -3.89 -49.27
C GLY A 1073 5.48 -4.64 -50.51
N SER A 1074 4.86 -4.39 -51.66
CA SER A 1074 5.43 -4.76 -52.96
C SER A 1074 6.80 -4.12 -53.17
N ASP A 1075 7.60 -4.60 -54.13
CA ASP A 1075 8.99 -4.13 -54.38
C ASP A 1075 9.15 -2.60 -54.55
N ASN A 1076 8.07 -1.92 -54.92
CA ASN A 1076 7.98 -0.47 -55.09
C ASN A 1076 7.40 0.28 -53.87
N VAL A 1077 7.20 -0.38 -52.73
CA VAL A 1077 6.79 0.24 -51.46
C VAL A 1077 7.89 0.07 -50.42
N TYR A 1078 8.23 1.16 -49.73
CA TYR A 1078 9.08 1.07 -48.55
C TYR A 1078 8.21 1.03 -47.30
N VAL A 1079 8.32 -0.03 -46.49
CA VAL A 1079 7.67 -0.13 -45.19
C VAL A 1079 8.72 0.08 -44.09
N GLY A 1080 8.45 1.00 -43.17
CA GLY A 1080 9.28 1.22 -41.98
C GLY A 1080 9.25 2.65 -41.48
N SER A 1081 10.14 2.99 -40.56
CA SER A 1081 10.18 4.30 -39.90
C SER A 1081 11.60 4.89 -39.82
N GLY A 1082 11.74 6.05 -39.16
CA GLY A 1082 13.02 6.66 -38.83
C GLY A 1082 13.86 7.18 -40.01
N ALA A 1083 15.19 7.23 -39.83
CA ALA A 1083 16.10 7.84 -40.80
C ALA A 1083 16.14 7.10 -42.16
N ALA A 1084 15.87 5.79 -42.17
CA ALA A 1084 15.80 5.01 -43.40
C ALA A 1084 14.52 5.32 -44.19
N PHE A 1085 13.38 5.49 -43.51
CA PHE A 1085 12.13 5.96 -44.10
C PHE A 1085 12.28 7.36 -44.72
N GLU A 1086 12.93 8.29 -44.03
CA GLU A 1086 13.18 9.64 -44.56
C GLU A 1086 14.14 9.67 -45.76
N ARG A 1087 15.07 8.70 -45.85
CA ARG A 1087 15.88 8.49 -47.06
C ARG A 1087 15.04 7.89 -48.20
N ALA A 1088 14.18 6.91 -47.90
CA ALA A 1088 13.30 6.28 -48.89
C ALA A 1088 12.40 7.32 -49.57
N LYS A 1089 11.81 8.25 -48.79
CA LYS A 1089 11.02 9.39 -49.29
C LYS A 1089 11.75 10.29 -50.29
N LYS A 1090 13.08 10.32 -50.26
CA LYS A 1090 13.91 11.19 -51.11
C LYS A 1090 14.61 10.43 -52.24
N SER A 1091 14.36 9.14 -52.38
CA SER A 1091 15.16 8.25 -53.24
C SER A 1091 14.63 8.08 -54.67
N ASP A 1092 13.42 8.58 -54.97
CA ASP A 1092 12.68 8.36 -56.22
C ASP A 1092 12.51 6.87 -56.61
N LYS A 1093 12.83 5.93 -55.71
CA LYS A 1093 12.81 4.49 -55.95
C LYS A 1093 11.44 3.85 -55.70
N TYR A 1094 10.67 4.43 -54.80
CA TYR A 1094 9.42 3.85 -54.29
C TYR A 1094 8.22 4.64 -54.81
N ALA A 1095 7.17 3.92 -55.22
CA ALA A 1095 5.88 4.47 -55.57
C ALA A 1095 5.09 4.94 -54.35
N ALA A 1096 5.30 4.31 -53.19
CA ALA A 1096 4.80 4.78 -51.90
C ALA A 1096 5.76 4.44 -50.74
N VAL A 1097 5.59 5.15 -49.63
CA VAL A 1097 6.21 4.79 -48.35
C VAL A 1097 5.14 4.62 -47.28
N PHE A 1098 5.23 3.58 -46.46
CA PHE A 1098 4.29 3.28 -45.39
C PHE A 1098 5.01 3.25 -44.04
N ASN A 1099 4.52 4.04 -43.09
CA ASN A 1099 5.01 4.04 -41.71
C ASN A 1099 4.04 3.25 -40.82
N PRO A 1100 4.37 2.02 -40.40
CA PRO A 1100 3.47 1.19 -39.60
C PRO A 1100 3.15 1.81 -38.24
N ALA A 1101 4.09 2.53 -37.61
CA ALA A 1101 3.89 3.15 -36.30
C ALA A 1101 2.84 4.28 -36.32
N THR A 1102 2.71 5.00 -37.44
CA THR A 1102 1.68 6.04 -37.61
C THR A 1102 0.53 5.60 -38.51
N SER A 1103 0.58 4.36 -39.00
CA SER A 1103 -0.34 3.83 -40.02
C SER A 1103 -0.46 4.72 -41.28
N GLU A 1104 0.54 5.57 -41.58
CA GLU A 1104 0.48 6.55 -42.68
C GLU A 1104 1.13 6.00 -43.95
N LEU A 1105 0.38 5.96 -45.05
CA LEU A 1105 0.88 5.72 -46.41
C LEU A 1105 1.00 7.05 -47.16
N THR A 1106 2.19 7.36 -47.69
CA THR A 1106 2.42 8.51 -48.56
C THR A 1106 2.68 8.05 -50.00
N ALA A 1107 1.86 8.52 -50.93
CA ALA A 1107 2.03 8.29 -52.37
C ALA A 1107 3.13 9.18 -52.95
N MET A 1108 4.11 8.57 -53.62
CA MET A 1108 5.32 9.25 -54.13
C MET A 1108 5.33 9.34 -55.66
N SER A 1109 4.89 8.30 -56.36
CA SER A 1109 4.77 8.28 -57.83
C SER A 1109 3.67 7.32 -58.29
N SER A 1110 3.15 7.52 -59.50
CA SER A 1110 2.11 6.65 -60.03
C SER A 1110 2.56 5.21 -60.21
N GLY A 1111 1.64 4.27 -59.98
CA GLY A 1111 1.92 2.84 -60.03
C GLY A 1111 0.92 2.02 -59.21
N GLU A 1112 0.92 0.72 -59.43
CA GLU A 1112 0.18 -0.25 -58.59
C GLU A 1112 1.08 -0.67 -57.43
N ILE A 1113 0.55 -0.67 -56.22
CA ILE A 1113 1.22 -1.14 -55.01
C ILE A 1113 0.36 -2.16 -54.29
N SER A 1114 0.99 -3.03 -53.49
CA SER A 1114 0.29 -3.87 -52.53
C SER A 1114 0.89 -3.71 -51.14
N LEU A 1115 0.02 -3.64 -50.12
CA LEU A 1115 0.39 -3.78 -48.72
C LEU A 1115 -0.17 -5.09 -48.20
N LYS A 1116 0.63 -5.83 -47.45
CA LYS A 1116 0.24 -7.06 -46.78
C LYS A 1116 0.45 -6.89 -45.28
N VAL A 1117 -0.55 -7.23 -44.50
CA VAL A 1117 -0.47 -7.29 -43.03
C VAL A 1117 -0.51 -8.75 -42.60
N ILE A 1118 0.35 -9.11 -41.64
CA ILE A 1118 0.48 -10.46 -41.09
C ILE A 1118 0.46 -10.37 -39.56
N SER A 1119 -0.32 -11.23 -38.91
CA SER A 1119 -0.23 -11.47 -37.46
C SER A 1119 -0.61 -12.91 -37.15
N ASN A 1120 0.16 -13.58 -36.28
CA ASN A 1120 0.02 -15.00 -35.91
C ASN A 1120 -0.30 -15.92 -37.11
N ASN A 1121 0.46 -15.78 -38.20
CA ASN A 1121 0.33 -16.54 -39.44
C ASN A 1121 -1.00 -16.37 -40.22
N VAL A 1122 -1.81 -15.35 -39.88
CA VAL A 1122 -2.97 -14.90 -40.68
C VAL A 1122 -2.56 -13.65 -41.44
N GLU A 1123 -2.97 -13.53 -42.70
CA GLU A 1123 -2.60 -12.41 -43.56
C GLU A 1123 -3.79 -11.79 -44.31
N ALA A 1124 -3.68 -10.51 -44.63
CA ALA A 1124 -4.56 -9.80 -45.56
C ALA A 1124 -3.73 -8.91 -46.49
N VAL A 1125 -4.17 -8.76 -47.74
CA VAL A 1125 -3.49 -7.95 -48.77
C VAL A 1125 -4.44 -6.88 -49.29
N GLY A 1126 -4.01 -5.62 -49.27
CA GLY A 1126 -4.67 -4.48 -49.91
C GLY A 1126 -3.91 -4.04 -51.16
N GLU A 1127 -4.60 -3.93 -52.28
CA GLU A 1127 -4.07 -3.39 -53.54
C GLU A 1127 -4.49 -1.93 -53.69
N VAL A 1128 -3.55 -1.04 -54.00
CA VAL A 1128 -3.81 0.40 -54.16
C VAL A 1128 -3.20 0.90 -55.47
N ILE A 1129 -3.98 1.64 -56.25
CA ILE A 1129 -3.54 2.27 -57.50
C ILE A 1129 -3.23 3.74 -57.25
N ILE A 1130 -1.99 4.16 -57.49
CA ILE A 1130 -1.55 5.55 -57.36
C ILE A 1130 -1.65 6.25 -58.73
N GLN A 1131 -2.45 7.32 -58.81
CA GLN A 1131 -2.72 8.08 -60.05
C GLN A 1131 -1.99 9.41 -60.13
#